data_AF-A0A496PNF0-F1
#
_entry.id   AF-A0A496PNF0-F1
#
_cell.length_a   1.000
_cell.length_b   1.000
_cell.length_c   1.000
_cell.angle_alpha   90.00
_cell.angle_beta   90.00
_cell.angle_gamma   90.00
#
_symmetry.space_group_name_H-M   'P 1'
#
loop_
_entity.id
_entity.type
_entity.pdbx_description
1 polymer ?
#
loop_
_entity_poly.entity_id
_entity_poly.type
_entity_poly.pdbx_seq_one_letter_code
_entity_poly.pdbx_strand_id
1 'polypeptide(L)'
;MVSTTKSAIVRIAILIMAISSFMTTASLALDTDIYATNPRPNVAILFDTSGSMGIGVYDNTYDYKTIYKNACESSVFTAYDFNQSNSGTNNPNYKMYIDETHADYIAMDPDEVVLIKGHGIGVSVTYKDGNPITMTGDTGDYRNLWNFDAIIKTGVKIEDGSWVEVSETPLLKLNGDDQEIYLHEVPLALDRKVNLHGIMTYPDNTTVDKGFVGIMQAPGYHYTGYSTLYNESEDQDNDVWFLASANWVYFMMSHTLYDNGNTDPGDGYYTLNNQRILIQHSIPLVETTWINVNLGTPILSHDNYIQDNSTNYYPNNYHHKRKTINQADAKRIKLHFAALDMKNSSDYLIIKDKISGEVLDRPTHNYRFDFYSNIYDTSKIAVIFHSNNSGRDDGFKIDSYKYATESADGTSYTMRTRIDAVRDAIKYIVDDTKGTINWALLRFNSGNGAAVEQAFTDPAYSNDDTLITNIKSKLDNFNANGGTPLGESLQDVFKHFHNSDSNFNACSRQFTIIISDGFPSSDTGWSRISGKTFTDSDGDGWTADPSQDSTPPNNYLDDVARYMYTHNFRSSGYQQTITDPEESHNNITTHTLSFAQDLPLLGDTAADGGGTALSANNSQQMVNALSSLAMLAVQSASYVAPVISVDTANKTQSGEWLYMAFFKPTSDRWIGNLKKYKLVQKDMSFCGNERKDEWAVTDSTDDVAVDCEGQFISYSKSFWSNVADG
;
A
#
# COMPACT_ATOMS: atom_id res chain seq x y z
N MET A 1 10.22 -82.62 35.59
CA MET A 1 11.20 -81.65 35.04
C MET A 1 10.98 -81.39 33.53
N VAL A 2 9.73 -81.20 33.07
CA VAL A 2 9.40 -80.91 31.65
C VAL A 2 8.30 -79.82 31.51
N SER A 3 7.87 -79.19 32.61
CA SER A 3 6.73 -78.23 32.60
C SER A 3 7.14 -76.76 32.70
N THR A 4 8.39 -76.43 33.06
CA THR A 4 8.83 -75.05 33.28
C THR A 4 9.52 -74.41 32.07
N THR A 5 10.02 -75.21 31.13
CA THR A 5 10.71 -74.72 29.92
C THR A 5 9.76 -74.25 28.82
N LYS A 6 8.55 -74.82 28.69
CA LYS A 6 7.56 -74.38 27.68
C LYS A 6 6.96 -73.01 27.99
N SER A 7 6.79 -72.65 29.27
CA SER A 7 6.25 -71.34 29.66
C SER A 7 7.26 -70.20 29.44
N ALA A 8 8.56 -70.47 29.51
CA ALA A 8 9.60 -69.45 29.25
C ALA A 8 9.72 -69.15 27.75
N ILE A 9 9.65 -70.19 26.91
CA ILE A 9 9.73 -70.04 25.45
C ILE A 9 8.52 -69.29 24.89
N VAL A 10 7.32 -69.56 25.41
CA VAL A 10 6.10 -68.82 24.99
C VAL A 10 6.14 -67.36 25.44
N ARG A 11 6.70 -67.06 26.63
CA ARG A 11 6.86 -65.66 27.09
C ARG A 11 7.94 -64.90 26.31
N ILE A 12 9.03 -65.55 25.92
CA ILE A 12 10.06 -64.96 25.05
C ILE A 12 9.53 -64.74 23.63
N ALA A 13 8.73 -65.68 23.09
CA ALA A 13 8.10 -65.53 21.79
C ALA A 13 7.07 -64.39 21.76
N ILE A 14 6.28 -64.21 22.82
CA ILE A 14 5.34 -63.09 22.95
C ILE A 14 6.09 -61.76 23.15
N LEU A 15 7.22 -61.75 23.88
CA LEU A 15 8.06 -60.55 24.03
C LEU A 15 8.74 -60.16 22.71
N ILE A 16 9.19 -61.13 21.91
CA ILE A 16 9.77 -60.87 20.58
C ILE A 16 8.68 -60.42 19.58
N MET A 17 7.47 -60.99 19.63
CA MET A 17 6.32 -60.51 18.84
C MET A 17 5.84 -59.11 19.26
N ALA A 18 5.91 -58.78 20.55
CA ALA A 18 5.63 -57.45 21.07
C ALA A 18 6.73 -56.46 20.64
N ILE A 19 8.01 -56.82 20.73
CA ILE A 19 9.12 -55.96 20.29
C ILE A 19 9.11 -55.77 18.75
N SER A 20 8.68 -56.76 17.96
CA SER A 20 8.50 -56.60 16.50
C SER A 20 7.24 -55.83 16.11
N SER A 21 6.27 -55.65 17.01
CA SER A 21 5.12 -54.76 16.80
C SER A 21 5.32 -53.36 17.39
N PHE A 22 6.40 -53.16 18.15
CA PHE A 22 6.93 -51.86 18.57
C PHE A 22 8.16 -51.41 17.76
N MET A 23 8.55 -52.16 16.72
CA MET A 23 9.25 -51.57 15.58
C MET A 23 8.23 -50.67 14.91
N THR A 24 8.10 -49.46 15.47
CA THR A 24 7.62 -48.29 14.75
C THR A 24 8.12 -48.45 13.33
N THR A 25 7.20 -48.36 12.36
CA THR A 25 7.54 -47.79 11.06
C THR A 25 8.67 -46.83 11.31
N ALA A 26 9.84 -47.00 10.67
CA ALA A 26 10.78 -45.89 10.57
C ALA A 26 9.88 -44.70 10.33
N SER A 27 9.77 -43.78 11.29
CA SER A 27 8.96 -42.62 11.07
C SER A 27 9.70 -42.01 9.90
N LEU A 28 9.15 -42.19 8.71
CA LEU A 28 9.26 -41.18 7.72
C LEU A 28 8.75 -39.98 8.51
N ALA A 29 9.68 -39.20 9.03
CA ALA A 29 9.42 -37.80 9.21
C ALA A 29 9.03 -37.38 7.79
N LEU A 30 7.73 -37.49 7.50
CA LEU A 30 7.11 -36.61 6.55
C LEU A 30 7.46 -35.25 7.11
N ASP A 31 8.34 -34.56 6.39
CA ASP A 31 8.69 -33.19 6.66
C ASP A 31 7.39 -32.45 6.94
N THR A 32 7.15 -32.17 8.22
CA THR A 32 6.00 -31.40 8.66
C THR A 32 6.25 -29.98 8.18
N ASP A 33 5.62 -29.61 7.06
CA ASP A 33 5.21 -28.29 6.54
C ASP A 33 6.17 -27.08 6.69
N ILE A 34 7.41 -27.30 7.13
CA ILE A 34 8.46 -26.29 7.36
C ILE A 34 9.61 -26.43 6.35
N TYR A 35 9.68 -27.53 5.60
CA TYR A 35 10.78 -27.83 4.67
C TYR A 35 10.39 -27.88 3.19
N ALA A 36 9.20 -27.43 2.82
CA ALA A 36 9.19 -26.67 1.57
C ALA A 36 9.95 -25.37 1.89
N THR A 37 11.03 -25.08 1.16
CA THR A 37 11.43 -23.70 0.86
C THR A 37 10.18 -22.85 0.90
N ASN A 38 10.05 -21.86 1.79
CA ASN A 38 8.75 -21.21 2.01
C ASN A 38 8.23 -20.79 0.64
N PRO A 39 7.26 -21.53 0.08
CA PRO A 39 7.20 -21.61 -1.35
C PRO A 39 6.59 -20.31 -1.79
N ARG A 40 7.40 -19.53 -2.53
CA ARG A 40 7.12 -18.12 -2.85
C ARG A 40 5.62 -17.94 -3.04
N PRO A 41 4.94 -17.14 -2.20
CA PRO A 41 3.51 -16.95 -2.36
C PRO A 41 3.24 -16.40 -3.75
N ASN A 42 2.14 -16.85 -4.35
CA ASN A 42 1.70 -16.40 -5.66
C ASN A 42 0.72 -15.26 -5.44
N VAL A 43 1.09 -14.06 -5.85
CA VAL A 43 0.26 -12.87 -5.67
C VAL A 43 -0.15 -12.32 -7.03
N ALA A 44 -1.46 -12.34 -7.30
CA ALA A 44 -2.05 -11.69 -8.47
C ALA A 44 -2.50 -10.27 -8.09
N ILE A 45 -1.98 -9.26 -8.77
CA ILE A 45 -2.52 -7.90 -8.69
C ILE A 45 -3.59 -7.76 -9.77
N LEU A 46 -4.81 -7.40 -9.36
CA LEU A 46 -5.86 -6.95 -10.25
C LEU A 46 -5.88 -5.42 -10.24
N PHE A 47 -5.33 -4.84 -11.31
CA PHE A 47 -5.15 -3.41 -11.49
C PHE A 47 -6.37 -2.78 -12.16
N ASP A 48 -6.97 -1.79 -11.50
CA ASP A 48 -8.02 -0.96 -12.07
C ASP A 48 -7.46 -0.01 -13.15
N THR A 49 -7.90 -0.20 -14.39
CA THR A 49 -7.60 0.70 -15.52
C THR A 49 -8.85 1.42 -16.00
N SER A 50 -9.91 1.53 -15.20
CA SER A 50 -11.14 2.20 -15.57
C SER A 50 -10.94 3.69 -15.85
N GLY A 51 -11.96 4.33 -16.41
CA GLY A 51 -11.94 5.77 -16.69
C GLY A 51 -11.76 6.64 -15.45
N SER A 52 -12.18 6.24 -14.25
CA SER A 52 -12.01 7.04 -13.02
C SER A 52 -10.54 7.12 -12.59
N MET A 53 -9.73 6.12 -12.93
CA MET A 53 -8.32 6.06 -12.56
C MET A 53 -7.45 7.16 -13.20
N GLY A 54 -7.97 7.91 -14.18
CA GLY A 54 -7.28 9.06 -14.75
C GLY A 54 -7.57 10.38 -14.05
N ILE A 55 -8.44 10.38 -13.03
CA ILE A 55 -8.73 11.55 -12.19
C ILE A 55 -7.50 11.85 -11.32
N GLY A 56 -7.31 13.11 -10.97
CA GLY A 56 -6.25 13.53 -10.06
C GLY A 56 -6.35 12.86 -8.68
N VAL A 57 -5.23 12.77 -7.98
CA VAL A 57 -5.16 12.33 -6.58
C VAL A 57 -5.01 13.56 -5.69
N TYR A 58 -5.89 13.67 -4.70
CA TYR A 58 -5.75 14.71 -3.68
C TYR A 58 -4.59 14.37 -2.75
N ASP A 59 -3.69 15.33 -2.57
CA ASP A 59 -2.59 15.22 -1.62
C ASP A 59 -2.51 16.52 -0.81
N ASN A 60 -2.93 16.42 0.46
CA ASN A 60 -2.99 17.56 1.38
C ASN A 60 -1.65 18.22 1.67
N THR A 61 -0.54 17.62 1.25
CA THR A 61 0.76 18.26 1.36
C THR A 61 0.97 19.40 0.35
N TYR A 62 0.11 19.48 -0.68
CA TYR A 62 0.06 20.62 -1.59
C TYR A 62 -0.93 21.68 -1.13
N ASP A 63 -0.54 22.94 -1.30
CA ASP A 63 -1.43 24.10 -1.20
C ASP A 63 -2.16 24.32 -2.53
N TYR A 64 -3.31 23.65 -2.69
CA TYR A 64 -4.12 23.75 -3.91
C TYR A 64 -4.77 25.12 -4.07
N LYS A 65 -4.94 25.90 -3.01
CA LYS A 65 -5.39 27.29 -3.11
C LYS A 65 -4.39 28.11 -3.92
N THR A 66 -3.10 28.01 -3.57
CA THR A 66 -2.04 28.69 -4.31
C THR A 66 -1.93 28.16 -5.74
N ILE A 67 -1.99 26.85 -5.95
CA ILE A 67 -1.96 26.25 -7.29
C ILE A 67 -3.11 26.77 -8.16
N TYR A 68 -4.34 26.73 -7.66
CA TYR A 68 -5.53 27.18 -8.37
C TYR A 68 -5.46 28.68 -8.71
N LYS A 69 -5.04 29.50 -7.73
CA LYS A 69 -4.86 30.94 -7.92
C LYS A 69 -3.83 31.24 -9.02
N ASN A 70 -2.66 30.58 -8.98
CA ASN A 70 -1.61 30.76 -9.97
C ASN A 70 -2.07 30.35 -11.37
N ALA A 71 -2.82 29.25 -11.47
CA ALA A 71 -3.37 28.82 -12.74
C ALA A 71 -4.30 29.89 -13.34
N CYS A 72 -5.18 30.49 -12.53
CA CYS A 72 -6.06 31.57 -12.96
C CYS A 72 -5.31 32.85 -13.35
N GLU A 73 -4.19 33.17 -12.69
CA GLU A 73 -3.37 34.36 -12.99
C GLU A 73 -2.44 34.18 -14.21
N SER A 74 -2.14 32.93 -14.60
CA SER A 74 -1.12 32.59 -15.59
C SER A 74 -1.40 33.02 -17.04
N SER A 75 -2.61 33.48 -17.37
CA SER A 75 -3.13 33.70 -18.74
C SER A 75 -3.15 32.46 -19.66
N VAL A 76 -2.56 31.35 -19.24
CA VAL A 76 -2.54 30.06 -19.94
C VAL A 76 -3.89 29.36 -19.81
N PHE A 77 -4.53 29.48 -18.65
CA PHE A 77 -5.79 28.81 -18.36
C PHE A 77 -6.99 29.75 -18.41
N THR A 78 -8.14 29.25 -18.86
CA THR A 78 -9.46 29.84 -18.61
C THR A 78 -10.35 28.84 -17.87
N ALA A 79 -11.22 29.36 -17.01
CA ALA A 79 -12.33 28.58 -16.47
C ALA A 79 -13.35 28.34 -17.59
N TYR A 80 -13.72 27.07 -17.81
CA TYR A 80 -14.61 26.69 -18.91
C TYR A 80 -16.07 27.12 -18.67
N ASP A 81 -16.74 27.63 -19.70
CA ASP A 81 -18.17 28.00 -19.69
C ASP A 81 -19.02 26.90 -20.34
N PHE A 82 -19.73 26.09 -19.55
CA PHE A 82 -20.61 25.03 -20.09
C PHE A 82 -21.88 25.55 -20.81
N ASN A 83 -22.13 26.86 -20.85
CA ASN A 83 -23.39 27.38 -21.41
C ASN A 83 -23.50 27.42 -22.95
N GLN A 84 -22.52 26.98 -23.73
CA GLN A 84 -22.52 27.21 -25.19
C GLN A 84 -22.85 26.05 -26.13
N SER A 85 -23.27 24.88 -25.66
CA SER A 85 -23.71 23.83 -26.60
C SER A 85 -24.93 23.02 -26.16
N ASN A 86 -26.09 23.48 -26.64
CA ASN A 86 -27.27 22.71 -27.02
C ASN A 86 -28.09 22.00 -25.92
N SER A 87 -29.12 22.68 -25.42
CA SER A 87 -30.54 22.28 -25.50
C SER A 87 -31.38 23.12 -24.53
N GLY A 88 -32.62 23.44 -24.88
CA GLY A 88 -33.49 24.43 -24.23
C GLY A 88 -33.97 24.14 -22.80
N THR A 89 -33.09 23.66 -21.92
CA THR A 89 -33.26 23.71 -20.47
C THR A 89 -32.24 24.68 -19.92
N ASN A 90 -32.69 25.85 -19.44
CA ASN A 90 -31.88 26.74 -18.63
C ASN A 90 -31.44 25.95 -17.39
N ASN A 91 -30.25 25.34 -17.40
CA ASN A 91 -29.67 24.74 -16.21
C ASN A 91 -28.90 25.85 -15.48
N PRO A 92 -29.38 26.41 -14.35
CA PRO A 92 -28.94 27.74 -13.92
C PRO A 92 -27.57 27.82 -13.25
N ASN A 93 -26.91 26.73 -12.88
CA ASN A 93 -25.85 26.79 -11.86
C ASN A 93 -24.58 26.05 -12.30
N TYR A 94 -23.48 26.22 -11.56
CA TYR A 94 -22.14 25.62 -11.75
C TYR A 94 -21.17 26.46 -12.58
N LYS A 95 -20.92 27.69 -12.13
CA LYS A 95 -19.84 28.57 -12.62
C LYS A 95 -19.06 29.12 -11.43
N MET A 96 -17.78 28.77 -11.28
CA MET A 96 -16.85 29.61 -10.51
C MET A 96 -15.92 30.34 -11.49
N TYR A 97 -16.28 31.59 -11.79
CA TYR A 97 -15.33 32.58 -12.27
C TYR A 97 -14.69 33.24 -11.05
N ILE A 98 -13.40 33.57 -11.13
CA ILE A 98 -12.85 34.63 -10.30
C ILE A 98 -13.42 35.95 -10.85
N ASP A 99 -14.56 36.38 -10.32
CA ASP A 99 -15.04 37.75 -10.48
C ASP A 99 -15.17 38.44 -9.11
N GLU A 100 -15.21 39.77 -9.13
CA GLU A 100 -15.26 40.60 -7.92
C GLU A 100 -16.50 40.35 -7.03
N THR A 101 -17.51 39.63 -7.52
CA THR A 101 -18.73 39.29 -6.77
C THR A 101 -18.66 37.96 -6.01
N HIS A 102 -17.64 37.12 -6.26
CA HIS A 102 -17.42 35.83 -5.58
C HIS A 102 -16.11 35.79 -4.76
N ALA A 103 -15.46 36.95 -4.58
CA ALA A 103 -14.16 37.09 -3.91
C ALA A 103 -14.12 36.61 -2.45
N ASP A 104 -15.26 36.63 -1.74
CA ASP A 104 -15.34 36.21 -0.33
C ASP A 104 -15.25 34.67 -0.15
N TYR A 105 -15.60 33.90 -1.19
CA TYR A 105 -15.54 32.43 -1.20
C TYR A 105 -14.15 31.91 -1.59
N ILE A 106 -13.38 32.69 -2.35
CA ILE A 106 -12.02 32.34 -2.81
C ILE A 106 -10.96 32.64 -1.73
N ALA A 107 -11.36 33.21 -0.59
CA ALA A 107 -10.47 33.55 0.53
C ALA A 107 -10.41 32.50 1.66
N MET A 108 -10.99 31.30 1.49
CA MET A 108 -10.93 30.24 2.51
C MET A 108 -9.48 29.86 2.81
N ASP A 109 -9.16 29.69 4.09
CA ASP A 109 -7.88 29.11 4.52
C ASP A 109 -7.86 27.62 4.08
N PRO A 110 -6.78 27.10 3.48
CA PRO A 110 -6.71 25.69 3.08
C PRO A 110 -7.09 24.70 4.19
N ASP A 111 -6.84 25.07 5.45
CA ASP A 111 -7.13 24.25 6.62
C ASP A 111 -8.59 24.37 7.12
N GLU A 112 -9.43 25.26 6.55
CA GLU A 112 -10.85 25.33 6.93
C GLU A 112 -11.61 24.08 6.54
N VAL A 113 -12.50 23.64 7.42
CA VAL A 113 -13.52 22.66 7.10
C VAL A 113 -14.77 23.39 6.64
N VAL A 114 -15.30 22.98 5.50
CA VAL A 114 -16.51 23.54 4.89
C VAL A 114 -17.54 22.46 4.66
N LEU A 115 -18.80 22.87 4.57
CA LEU A 115 -19.88 22.01 4.13
C LEU A 115 -20.19 22.36 2.66
N ILE A 116 -20.24 21.36 1.80
CA ILE A 116 -20.52 21.51 0.37
C ILE A 116 -21.60 20.51 -0.05
N LYS A 117 -22.53 20.95 -0.90
CA LYS A 117 -23.60 20.10 -1.40
C LYS A 117 -23.16 19.37 -2.67
N GLY A 118 -23.27 18.04 -2.66
CA GLY A 118 -23.26 17.22 -3.86
C GLY A 118 -24.59 17.35 -4.59
N HIS A 119 -24.56 17.59 -5.90
CA HIS A 119 -25.75 17.66 -6.75
C HIS A 119 -25.71 16.54 -7.78
N GLY A 120 -26.61 15.58 -7.68
CA GLY A 120 -26.54 14.32 -8.43
C GLY A 120 -25.59 13.29 -7.81
N ILE A 121 -25.01 13.56 -6.64
CA ILE A 121 -24.33 12.53 -5.84
C ILE A 121 -25.40 11.78 -5.06
N GLY A 122 -25.83 10.66 -5.62
CA GLY A 122 -26.81 9.75 -5.01
C GLY A 122 -26.31 9.14 -3.71
N VAL A 123 -27.25 8.70 -2.87
CA VAL A 123 -26.97 7.81 -1.74
C VAL A 123 -27.88 6.58 -1.79
N SER A 124 -27.28 5.40 -1.61
CA SER A 124 -28.00 4.17 -1.28
C SER A 124 -27.95 3.94 0.22
N VAL A 125 -29.07 3.53 0.80
CA VAL A 125 -29.17 3.14 2.21
C VAL A 125 -29.69 1.71 2.30
N THR A 126 -28.82 0.77 2.70
CA THR A 126 -29.17 -0.63 2.98
C THR A 126 -28.98 -0.93 4.48
N TYR A 127 -29.28 -2.16 4.90
CA TYR A 127 -29.16 -2.60 6.29
C TYR A 127 -28.48 -3.97 6.39
N LYS A 128 -27.39 -4.05 7.16
CA LYS A 128 -26.73 -5.30 7.54
C LYS A 128 -26.89 -5.51 9.03
N ASP A 129 -27.44 -6.65 9.44
CA ASP A 129 -27.73 -6.99 10.84
C ASP A 129 -28.55 -5.91 11.61
N GLY A 130 -29.40 -5.17 10.88
CA GLY A 130 -30.23 -4.10 11.44
C GLY A 130 -29.51 -2.75 11.62
N ASN A 131 -28.23 -2.63 11.24
CA ASN A 131 -27.51 -1.36 11.19
C ASN A 131 -27.54 -0.79 9.77
N PRO A 132 -27.73 0.53 9.61
CA PRO A 132 -27.67 1.16 8.29
C PRO A 132 -26.25 1.03 7.73
N ILE A 133 -26.16 0.77 6.44
CA ILE A 133 -24.95 0.91 5.64
C ILE A 133 -25.29 1.89 4.53
N THR A 134 -24.47 2.93 4.39
CA THR A 134 -24.68 3.92 3.35
C THR A 134 -23.57 3.89 2.32
N MET A 135 -23.90 4.22 1.08
CA MET A 135 -22.95 4.39 0.00
C MET A 135 -23.31 5.65 -0.77
N THR A 136 -22.35 6.53 -0.96
CA THR A 136 -22.52 7.68 -1.85
C THR A 136 -22.09 7.31 -3.26
N GLY A 137 -22.57 8.01 -4.28
CA GLY A 137 -22.01 7.90 -5.63
C GLY A 137 -20.55 8.36 -5.69
N ASP A 138 -19.90 8.17 -6.84
CA ASP A 138 -18.49 8.54 -7.06
C ASP A 138 -18.22 10.04 -6.82
N THR A 139 -17.67 10.34 -5.65
CA THR A 139 -17.29 11.69 -5.20
C THR A 139 -16.07 12.24 -5.93
N GLY A 140 -15.31 11.37 -6.61
CA GLY A 140 -14.18 11.73 -7.45
C GLY A 140 -14.57 12.40 -8.76
N ASP A 141 -15.81 12.21 -9.21
CA ASP A 141 -16.26 12.80 -10.45
C ASP A 141 -16.50 14.31 -10.30
N TYR A 142 -15.57 15.10 -10.83
CA TYR A 142 -15.64 16.56 -10.86
C TYR A 142 -16.68 17.08 -11.88
N ARG A 143 -17.27 16.21 -12.70
CA ARG A 143 -18.19 16.60 -13.78
C ARG A 143 -19.59 16.83 -13.20
N ASN A 144 -19.90 18.09 -12.88
CA ASN A 144 -21.25 18.57 -12.54
C ASN A 144 -21.87 17.98 -11.27
N LEU A 145 -21.06 17.35 -10.40
CA LEU A 145 -21.54 16.73 -9.16
C LEU A 145 -21.45 17.63 -7.92
N TRP A 146 -20.74 18.76 -7.99
CA TRP A 146 -20.45 19.58 -6.81
C TRP A 146 -21.01 20.98 -6.95
N ASN A 147 -21.78 21.42 -5.95
CA ASN A 147 -22.30 22.79 -5.88
C ASN A 147 -21.37 23.71 -5.10
N PHE A 148 -20.39 24.27 -5.82
CA PHE A 148 -19.45 25.22 -5.25
C PHE A 148 -20.08 26.59 -4.91
N ASP A 149 -21.28 26.89 -5.40
CA ASP A 149 -22.03 28.10 -5.01
C ASP A 149 -22.70 27.94 -3.62
N ALA A 150 -22.78 26.70 -3.11
CA ALA A 150 -23.43 26.35 -1.84
C ALA A 150 -22.42 25.91 -0.76
N ILE A 151 -21.25 26.55 -0.70
CA ILE A 151 -20.26 26.30 0.36
C ILE A 151 -20.63 27.04 1.64
N ILE A 152 -20.71 26.32 2.75
CA ILE A 152 -21.02 26.86 4.08
C ILE A 152 -19.78 26.68 4.97
N LYS A 153 -19.24 27.77 5.50
CA LYS A 153 -18.12 27.70 6.46
C LYS A 153 -18.60 27.07 7.76
N THR A 154 -17.86 26.06 8.25
CA THR A 154 -18.24 25.39 9.50
C THR A 154 -17.75 26.14 10.75
N GLY A 155 -16.82 27.07 10.60
CA GLY A 155 -16.19 27.75 11.74
C GLY A 155 -15.11 26.93 12.44
N VAL A 156 -14.63 25.84 11.81
CA VAL A 156 -13.56 24.97 12.30
C VAL A 156 -12.45 24.86 11.24
N LYS A 157 -11.20 24.73 11.69
CA LYS A 157 -10.04 24.38 10.88
C LYS A 157 -9.30 23.16 11.46
N ILE A 158 -8.60 22.43 10.59
CA ILE A 158 -7.67 21.35 10.96
C ILE A 158 -6.24 21.83 10.68
N GLU A 159 -5.59 22.39 11.70
CA GLU A 159 -4.24 22.96 11.60
C GLU A 159 -3.24 21.99 12.24
N ASP A 160 -2.22 21.55 11.49
CA ASP A 160 -1.22 20.58 11.95
C ASP A 160 -1.81 19.32 12.61
N GLY A 161 -2.94 18.84 12.07
CA GLY A 161 -3.67 17.67 12.58
C GLY A 161 -4.46 17.94 13.87
N SER A 162 -4.69 19.21 14.22
CA SER A 162 -5.43 19.60 15.43
C SER A 162 -6.71 20.36 15.10
N TRP A 163 -7.75 20.14 15.91
CA TRP A 163 -9.02 20.86 15.81
C TRP A 163 -8.90 22.29 16.34
N VAL A 164 -9.27 23.28 15.52
CA VAL A 164 -9.24 24.71 15.88
C VAL A 164 -10.57 25.37 15.57
N GLU A 165 -11.25 25.90 16.59
CA GLU A 165 -12.45 26.71 16.41
C GLU A 165 -12.08 28.15 16.04
N VAL A 166 -12.59 28.64 14.92
CA VAL A 166 -12.30 29.98 14.38
C VAL A 166 -13.54 30.88 14.28
N SER A 167 -14.68 30.40 14.79
CA SER A 167 -15.95 31.13 14.90
C SER A 167 -16.43 31.11 16.35
N GLU A 168 -17.09 32.18 16.81
CA GLU A 168 -17.74 32.21 18.14
C GLU A 168 -18.94 31.25 18.21
N THR A 169 -19.52 30.90 17.07
CA THR A 169 -20.63 29.95 16.95
C THR A 169 -20.30 28.94 15.84
N PRO A 170 -19.40 27.97 16.08
CA PRO A 170 -19.04 27.00 15.08
C PRO A 170 -20.22 26.06 14.82
N LEU A 171 -20.42 25.74 13.55
CA LEU A 171 -21.42 24.80 13.04
C LEU A 171 -21.07 23.36 13.43
N LEU A 172 -19.77 23.04 13.32
CA LEU A 172 -19.21 21.79 13.78
C LEU A 172 -18.79 21.89 15.24
N LYS A 173 -19.06 20.84 16.02
CA LYS A 173 -18.70 20.74 17.44
C LYS A 173 -18.15 19.36 17.76
N LEU A 174 -17.36 19.27 18.83
CA LEU A 174 -16.95 18.00 19.42
C LEU A 174 -17.86 17.66 20.60
N ASN A 175 -18.32 16.42 20.68
CA ASN A 175 -18.89 15.90 21.93
C ASN A 175 -17.74 15.74 22.93
N GLY A 176 -17.74 16.54 24.01
CA GLY A 176 -16.58 16.75 24.87
C GLY A 176 -15.91 15.48 25.40
N ASP A 177 -16.68 14.43 25.70
CA ASP A 177 -16.14 13.20 26.30
C ASP A 177 -15.64 12.18 25.26
N ASP A 178 -16.32 12.08 24.11
CA ASP A 178 -16.03 11.06 23.08
C ASP A 178 -15.22 11.60 21.89
N GLN A 179 -15.05 12.92 21.81
CA GLN A 179 -14.49 13.63 20.65
C GLN A 179 -15.20 13.30 19.33
N GLU A 180 -16.47 12.88 19.40
CA GLU A 180 -17.31 12.61 18.23
C GLU A 180 -17.71 13.92 17.54
N ILE A 181 -17.76 13.91 16.20
CA ILE A 181 -18.10 15.09 15.38
C ILE A 181 -19.62 15.31 15.34
N TYR A 182 -20.05 16.52 15.69
CA TYR A 182 -21.44 16.96 15.68
C TYR A 182 -21.65 18.09 14.66
N LEU A 183 -22.75 18.02 13.92
CA LEU A 183 -23.24 19.08 13.04
C LEU A 183 -24.49 19.67 13.68
N HIS A 184 -24.52 20.98 13.98
CA HIS A 184 -25.68 21.62 14.61
C HIS A 184 -26.16 20.95 15.92
N GLU A 185 -25.23 20.47 16.76
CA GLU A 185 -25.53 19.81 18.05
C GLU A 185 -26.18 18.43 17.96
N VAL A 186 -26.24 17.84 16.76
CA VAL A 186 -26.56 16.43 16.56
C VAL A 186 -25.35 15.68 16.00
N PRO A 187 -25.17 14.39 16.32
CA PRO A 187 -24.12 13.59 15.71
C PRO A 187 -24.34 13.50 14.19
N LEU A 188 -23.29 13.17 13.44
CA LEU A 188 -23.48 12.78 12.04
C LEU A 188 -24.46 11.59 11.94
N ALA A 189 -25.27 11.57 10.89
CA ALA A 189 -26.36 10.62 10.75
C ALA A 189 -25.90 9.28 10.15
N LEU A 190 -26.80 8.29 10.20
CA LEU A 190 -26.58 6.95 9.62
C LEU A 190 -25.30 6.30 10.19
N ASP A 191 -24.48 5.66 9.34
CA ASP A 191 -23.19 5.04 9.66
C ASP A 191 -22.00 6.01 9.57
N ARG A 192 -22.24 7.33 9.57
CA ARG A 192 -21.20 8.36 9.34
C ARG A 192 -20.61 8.99 10.59
N LYS A 193 -20.99 8.49 11.77
CA LYS A 193 -20.41 8.89 13.04
C LYS A 193 -18.91 8.61 13.06
N VAL A 194 -18.14 9.61 13.45
CA VAL A 194 -16.68 9.52 13.46
C VAL A 194 -16.11 10.34 14.61
N ASN A 195 -15.06 9.81 15.23
CA ASN A 195 -14.29 10.52 16.25
C ASN A 195 -13.26 11.44 15.60
N LEU A 196 -12.75 12.41 16.36
CA LEU A 196 -11.72 13.33 15.90
C LEU A 196 -10.50 12.58 15.34
N HIS A 197 -10.01 11.58 16.08
CA HIS A 197 -8.91 10.71 15.68
C HIS A 197 -9.33 9.23 15.78
N GLY A 198 -8.78 8.41 14.88
CA GLY A 198 -9.01 6.97 14.78
C GLY A 198 -7.76 6.29 14.24
N ILE A 199 -6.72 6.17 15.05
CA ILE A 199 -5.42 5.65 14.61
C ILE A 199 -5.52 4.15 14.31
N MET A 200 -5.33 3.81 13.04
CA MET A 200 -5.17 2.45 12.55
C MET A 200 -3.68 2.17 12.36
N THR A 201 -3.19 1.07 12.93
CA THR A 201 -1.82 0.59 12.70
C THR A 201 -1.85 -0.53 11.68
N TYR A 202 -1.14 -0.35 10.57
CA TYR A 202 -0.97 -1.37 9.55
C TYR A 202 0.02 -2.46 10.02
N PRO A 203 0.02 -3.65 9.39
CA PRO A 203 0.93 -4.76 9.71
C PRO A 203 2.43 -4.42 9.68
N ASP A 204 2.82 -3.39 8.94
CA ASP A 204 4.19 -2.88 8.88
C ASP A 204 4.55 -1.89 10.02
N ASN A 205 3.65 -1.71 10.99
CA ASN A 205 3.66 -0.73 12.08
C ASN A 205 3.55 0.74 11.64
N THR A 206 3.28 1.02 10.37
CA THR A 206 2.89 2.37 9.97
C THR A 206 1.47 2.66 10.46
N THR A 207 1.18 3.93 10.71
CA THR A 207 -0.11 4.36 11.25
C THR A 207 -0.81 5.31 10.30
N VAL A 208 -2.12 5.14 10.16
CA VAL A 208 -3.01 6.05 9.43
C VAL A 208 -4.12 6.49 10.36
N ASP A 209 -4.37 7.80 10.42
CA ASP A 209 -5.55 8.31 11.10
C ASP A 209 -6.77 8.11 10.19
N LYS A 210 -7.72 7.30 10.65
CA LYS A 210 -9.03 7.08 10.02
C LYS A 210 -10.14 7.90 10.71
N GLY A 211 -9.78 8.71 11.70
CA GLY A 211 -10.70 9.68 12.31
C GLY A 211 -10.92 10.89 11.41
N PHE A 212 -11.74 11.82 11.88
CA PHE A 212 -12.13 13.01 11.12
C PHE A 212 -10.94 13.85 10.64
N VAL A 213 -9.91 14.04 11.48
CA VAL A 213 -8.68 14.74 11.09
C VAL A 213 -8.00 14.07 9.91
N GLY A 214 -7.79 12.75 10.02
CA GLY A 214 -7.20 11.96 8.95
C GLY A 214 -8.04 12.01 7.67
N ILE A 215 -9.36 11.97 7.76
CA ILE A 215 -10.27 12.08 6.61
C ILE A 215 -10.19 13.47 5.96
N MET A 216 -10.14 14.56 6.73
CA MET A 216 -9.99 15.93 6.18
C MET A 216 -8.61 16.18 5.56
N GLN A 217 -7.60 15.43 6.00
CA GLN A 217 -6.27 15.44 5.41
C GLN A 217 -6.18 14.53 4.17
N ALA A 218 -6.78 13.36 4.19
CA ALA A 218 -6.84 12.47 3.03
C ALA A 218 -7.98 11.45 3.26
N PRO A 219 -9.09 11.52 2.51
CA PRO A 219 -9.20 12.04 1.14
C PRO A 219 -9.61 13.50 0.99
N GLY A 220 -9.83 14.24 2.07
CA GLY A 220 -10.20 15.65 2.05
C GLY A 220 -11.71 15.93 2.12
N TYR A 221 -12.54 14.89 2.21
CA TYR A 221 -13.99 15.01 2.32
C TYR A 221 -14.61 13.84 3.09
N HIS A 222 -15.81 14.06 3.64
CA HIS A 222 -16.60 13.09 4.43
C HIS A 222 -18.09 13.31 4.20
N TYR A 223 -18.83 12.24 3.91
CA TYR A 223 -20.28 12.30 3.79
C TYR A 223 -20.93 12.48 5.17
N THR A 224 -21.89 13.40 5.30
CA THR A 224 -22.49 13.75 6.60
C THR A 224 -23.65 12.85 7.03
N GLY A 225 -24.25 12.09 6.11
CA GLY A 225 -25.50 11.36 6.36
C GLY A 225 -26.78 12.19 6.15
N TYR A 226 -26.66 13.44 5.68
CA TYR A 226 -27.77 14.38 5.57
C TYR A 226 -28.04 14.84 4.13
N SER A 227 -29.31 14.91 3.72
CA SER A 227 -29.75 15.42 2.39
C SER A 227 -30.11 16.91 2.45
N THR A 228 -30.47 17.38 3.64
CA THR A 228 -30.57 18.80 3.98
C THR A 228 -29.89 19.04 5.31
N LEU A 229 -29.60 20.30 5.68
CA LEU A 229 -28.95 20.62 6.97
C LEU A 229 -29.63 20.05 8.23
N TYR A 230 -30.88 19.59 8.13
CA TYR A 230 -31.69 19.11 9.26
C TYR A 230 -32.40 17.77 9.03
N ASN A 231 -32.30 17.16 7.84
CA ASN A 231 -32.96 15.89 7.53
C ASN A 231 -31.92 14.85 7.13
N GLU A 232 -31.96 13.69 7.79
CA GLU A 232 -31.19 12.51 7.41
C GLU A 232 -31.52 12.13 5.97
N SER A 233 -30.53 11.63 5.24
CA SER A 233 -30.76 11.18 3.86
C SER A 233 -31.56 9.89 3.82
N GLU A 234 -32.42 9.78 2.81
CA GLU A 234 -33.18 8.58 2.48
C GLU A 234 -32.53 7.83 1.30
N ASP A 235 -32.87 6.55 1.14
CA ASP A 235 -32.43 5.77 -0.02
C ASP A 235 -32.86 6.46 -1.33
N GLN A 236 -31.93 6.58 -2.28
CA GLN A 236 -32.09 7.26 -3.58
C GLN A 236 -32.20 8.79 -3.52
N ASP A 237 -31.89 9.42 -2.38
CA ASP A 237 -31.64 10.86 -2.37
C ASP A 237 -30.47 11.20 -3.30
N ASN A 238 -30.64 12.22 -4.15
CA ASN A 238 -29.66 12.59 -5.20
C ASN A 238 -28.83 13.83 -4.87
N ASP A 239 -29.04 14.40 -3.69
CA ASP A 239 -28.57 15.73 -3.32
C ASP A 239 -28.18 15.69 -1.84
N VAL A 240 -26.90 15.44 -1.54
CA VAL A 240 -26.46 15.17 -0.16
C VAL A 240 -25.28 16.04 0.26
N TRP A 241 -25.08 16.21 1.56
CA TRP A 241 -24.09 17.12 2.12
C TRP A 241 -22.80 16.41 2.53
N PHE A 242 -21.68 17.04 2.21
CA PHE A 242 -20.34 16.60 2.56
C PHE A 242 -19.62 17.66 3.38
N LEU A 243 -18.84 17.22 4.35
CA LEU A 243 -17.76 18.00 4.93
C LEU A 243 -16.53 17.87 4.04
N ALA A 244 -15.82 18.95 3.78
CA ALA A 244 -14.59 18.93 2.99
C ALA A 244 -13.57 19.91 3.55
N SER A 245 -12.28 19.62 3.39
CA SER A 245 -11.26 20.65 3.56
C SER A 245 -11.36 21.66 2.42
N ALA A 246 -11.17 22.93 2.73
CA ALA A 246 -11.15 23.98 1.69
C ALA A 246 -10.03 23.68 0.68
N ASN A 247 -8.89 23.13 1.12
CA ASN A 247 -7.83 22.68 0.23
C ASN A 247 -8.30 21.63 -0.79
N TRP A 248 -9.12 20.65 -0.37
CA TRP A 248 -9.73 19.68 -1.29
C TRP A 248 -10.71 20.35 -2.27
N VAL A 249 -11.48 21.34 -1.83
CA VAL A 249 -12.36 22.10 -2.73
C VAL A 249 -11.54 22.80 -3.83
N TYR A 250 -10.41 23.44 -3.49
CA TYR A 250 -9.51 24.04 -4.49
C TYR A 250 -8.89 22.99 -5.44
N PHE A 251 -8.59 21.80 -4.94
CA PHE A 251 -8.15 20.68 -5.76
C PHE A 251 -9.23 20.27 -6.78
N MET A 252 -10.48 20.13 -6.36
CA MET A 252 -11.60 19.82 -7.25
C MET A 252 -11.84 20.93 -8.27
N MET A 253 -11.81 22.20 -7.83
CA MET A 253 -11.91 23.35 -8.73
C MET A 253 -10.78 23.37 -9.78
N SER A 254 -9.57 22.93 -9.42
CA SER A 254 -8.45 22.84 -10.37
C SER A 254 -8.71 21.86 -11.53
N HIS A 255 -9.55 20.85 -11.35
CA HIS A 255 -9.96 19.94 -12.44
C HIS A 255 -10.88 20.62 -13.47
N THR A 256 -11.50 21.75 -13.13
CA THR A 256 -12.43 22.47 -14.03
C THR A 256 -11.73 23.48 -14.95
N LEU A 257 -10.41 23.66 -14.79
CA LEU A 257 -9.61 24.60 -15.58
C LEU A 257 -9.26 24.04 -16.97
N TYR A 258 -9.14 24.91 -17.98
CA TYR A 258 -8.89 24.57 -19.39
C TYR A 258 -7.75 25.39 -20.01
N ASP A 259 -6.94 24.80 -20.91
CA ASP A 259 -5.85 25.51 -21.62
C ASP A 259 -6.33 26.32 -22.87
N ASN A 260 -5.93 27.59 -22.93
CA ASN A 260 -6.24 28.54 -24.01
C ASN A 260 -5.51 28.24 -25.36
N GLY A 261 -4.49 27.38 -25.38
CA GLY A 261 -3.63 27.13 -26.54
C GLY A 261 -4.17 26.04 -27.48
N ASN A 262 -4.57 26.40 -28.71
CA ASN A 262 -5.13 25.49 -29.72
C ASN A 262 -4.08 24.52 -30.37
N THR A 263 -3.27 23.82 -29.58
CA THR A 263 -2.33 22.79 -30.04
C THR A 263 -2.85 21.40 -29.72
N ASP A 264 -2.83 20.52 -30.71
CA ASP A 264 -3.15 19.09 -30.62
C ASP A 264 -1.82 18.31 -30.48
N PRO A 265 -1.58 17.62 -29.35
CA PRO A 265 -0.59 16.55 -29.28
C PRO A 265 -1.22 15.29 -28.67
N GLY A 266 -1.22 14.19 -29.42
CA GLY A 266 -1.61 12.88 -28.89
C GLY A 266 -0.89 12.53 -27.59
N ASP A 267 -1.61 11.76 -26.77
CA ASP A 267 -1.24 11.09 -25.50
C ASP A 267 -1.98 11.66 -24.28
N GLY A 268 -3.10 11.02 -23.90
CA GLY A 268 -3.68 11.08 -22.54
C GLY A 268 -4.86 12.03 -22.27
N TYR A 269 -5.63 12.42 -23.28
CA TYR A 269 -6.86 13.17 -23.08
C TYR A 269 -8.03 12.32 -22.57
N TYR A 270 -8.70 12.80 -21.51
CA TYR A 270 -10.14 12.59 -21.37
C TYR A 270 -10.85 13.59 -22.26
N THR A 271 -11.47 13.10 -23.34
CA THR A 271 -12.31 13.91 -24.22
C THR A 271 -13.77 13.69 -23.83
N LEU A 272 -14.40 14.71 -23.23
CA LEU A 272 -15.86 14.87 -23.27
C LEU A 272 -16.16 16.08 -24.17
N ASN A 273 -16.99 15.88 -25.20
CA ASN A 273 -17.46 16.94 -26.10
C ASN A 273 -16.37 17.85 -26.69
N ASN A 274 -15.26 17.28 -27.17
CA ASN A 274 -14.11 18.00 -27.77
C ASN A 274 -13.35 18.95 -26.81
N GLN A 275 -13.39 18.73 -25.49
CA GLN A 275 -12.83 19.65 -24.50
C GLN A 275 -11.83 18.99 -23.51
N ARG A 276 -10.64 19.62 -23.40
CA ARG A 276 -9.40 19.33 -22.67
C ARG A 276 -9.48 19.63 -21.15
N ILE A 277 -8.74 18.89 -20.33
CA ILE A 277 -8.76 18.98 -18.85
C ILE A 277 -7.32 19.07 -18.35
N LEU A 278 -7.10 19.78 -17.23
CA LEU A 278 -5.78 20.20 -16.70
C LEU A 278 -4.77 19.09 -16.36
N ILE A 279 -5.16 17.82 -16.42
CA ILE A 279 -4.42 16.66 -15.88
C ILE A 279 -3.00 16.51 -16.48
N GLN A 280 -2.70 17.17 -17.60
CA GLN A 280 -1.40 17.05 -18.30
C GLN A 280 -0.60 18.35 -18.46
N HIS A 281 -1.08 19.48 -17.92
CA HIS A 281 -0.39 20.76 -18.06
C HIS A 281 0.32 21.17 -16.77
N SER A 282 1.59 21.53 -16.89
CA SER A 282 2.39 21.94 -15.74
C SER A 282 2.10 23.40 -15.37
N ILE A 283 1.65 23.63 -14.13
CA ILE A 283 1.34 24.93 -13.53
C ILE A 283 2.59 25.48 -12.86
N PRO A 284 3.06 26.70 -13.14
CA PRO A 284 4.28 27.22 -12.51
C PRO A 284 4.29 27.13 -10.97
N LEU A 285 5.36 26.55 -10.43
CA LEU A 285 5.65 26.44 -9.00
C LEU A 285 6.34 27.68 -8.48
N VAL A 286 5.89 28.10 -7.30
CA VAL A 286 6.62 28.97 -6.38
C VAL A 286 7.21 28.11 -5.25
N GLU A 287 8.21 28.59 -4.50
CA GLU A 287 8.88 27.83 -3.43
C GLU A 287 7.92 27.15 -2.41
N THR A 288 6.67 27.62 -2.32
CA THR A 288 5.59 27.10 -1.47
C THR A 288 5.02 25.75 -1.89
N THR A 289 5.43 25.16 -3.02
CA THR A 289 4.83 23.91 -3.56
C THR A 289 5.70 22.68 -3.40
N TRP A 290 6.85 22.82 -2.73
CA TRP A 290 7.63 21.67 -2.26
C TRP A 290 6.89 21.00 -1.10
N ILE A 291 6.65 19.71 -1.22
CA ILE A 291 6.05 18.91 -0.15
C ILE A 291 7.06 18.80 0.99
N ASN A 292 6.65 19.16 2.20
CA ASN A 292 7.47 18.97 3.40
C ASN A 292 7.11 17.64 4.05
N VAL A 293 8.12 16.81 4.33
CA VAL A 293 7.98 15.58 5.12
C VAL A 293 8.78 15.71 6.39
N ASN A 294 8.08 15.76 7.52
CA ASN A 294 8.71 15.70 8.84
C ASN A 294 9.03 14.25 9.20
N LEU A 295 10.28 13.97 9.55
CA LEU A 295 10.70 12.65 10.00
C LEU A 295 10.30 12.49 11.46
N GLY A 296 9.25 11.71 11.74
CA GLY A 296 8.80 11.44 13.11
C GLY A 296 9.93 10.93 14.01
N THR A 297 10.91 10.20 13.44
CA THR A 297 12.21 9.94 14.07
C THR A 297 13.34 10.51 13.21
N PRO A 298 14.11 11.50 13.69
CA PRO A 298 15.22 12.08 12.93
C PRO A 298 16.32 11.07 12.57
N ILE A 299 16.95 11.30 11.42
CA ILE A 299 18.14 10.57 10.97
C ILE A 299 19.36 11.21 11.63
N LEU A 300 19.86 10.53 12.66
CA LEU A 300 21.04 10.90 13.45
C LEU A 300 22.32 10.20 12.97
N SER A 301 23.47 10.85 13.19
CA SER A 301 24.82 10.33 12.96
C SER A 301 25.18 9.10 13.79
N HIS A 302 24.64 8.99 15.01
CA HIS A 302 24.81 7.86 15.93
C HIS A 302 23.62 7.74 16.90
N ASP A 303 23.51 6.61 17.58
CA ASP A 303 22.33 6.28 18.42
C ASP A 303 22.21 7.15 19.69
N ASN A 304 23.34 7.62 20.23
CA ASN A 304 23.38 8.39 21.50
C ASN A 304 23.33 9.91 21.30
N TYR A 305 22.81 10.40 20.19
CA TYR A 305 22.70 11.84 19.94
C TYR A 305 21.55 12.42 20.80
N ILE A 306 21.86 13.08 21.93
CA ILE A 306 20.89 13.59 22.94
C ILE A 306 21.00 15.10 23.06
N GLN A 307 19.91 15.84 22.86
CA GLN A 307 19.91 17.32 22.79
C GLN A 307 20.37 18.07 24.06
N ASP A 308 20.67 17.38 25.16
CA ASP A 308 20.99 17.96 26.46
C ASP A 308 22.48 17.84 26.79
N ASN A 309 23.26 18.89 26.50
CA ASN A 309 24.58 19.34 27.03
C ASN A 309 25.63 18.34 27.62
N SER A 310 25.48 17.03 27.48
CA SER A 310 26.42 15.99 27.87
C SER A 310 26.99 15.35 26.60
N THR A 311 27.99 16.00 26.00
CA THR A 311 28.85 15.53 24.90
C THR A 311 28.18 14.63 23.84
N ASN A 312 27.60 15.25 22.80
CA ASN A 312 26.95 14.59 21.65
C ASN A 312 27.91 14.09 20.57
N TYR A 313 29.11 13.69 20.97
CA TYR A 313 30.16 13.42 20.01
C TYR A 313 30.04 12.05 19.38
N TYR A 314 30.08 12.01 18.05
CA TYR A 314 30.14 10.74 17.34
C TYR A 314 31.41 9.94 17.70
N PRO A 315 31.35 8.60 17.74
CA PRO A 315 32.52 7.79 18.03
C PRO A 315 33.55 7.83 16.90
N ASN A 316 34.85 7.68 17.24
CA ASN A 316 35.92 7.51 16.24
C ASN A 316 35.83 6.13 15.58
N ASN A 317 36.33 6.02 14.34
CA ASN A 317 36.28 4.80 13.52
C ASN A 317 34.85 4.27 13.38
N TYR A 318 33.87 5.16 13.53
CA TYR A 318 32.48 4.81 13.34
C TYR A 318 32.19 4.76 11.84
N HIS A 319 31.87 3.55 11.41
CA HIS A 319 31.49 3.23 10.05
C HIS A 319 30.10 2.62 10.08
N HIS A 320 29.14 3.35 9.50
CA HIS A 320 27.78 2.94 9.15
C HIS A 320 26.76 2.60 10.27
N LYS A 321 25.64 3.34 10.23
CA LYS A 321 24.30 2.79 10.01
C LYS A 321 23.75 3.45 8.73
N ARG A 322 23.62 2.70 7.63
CA ARG A 322 23.05 3.24 6.39
C ARG A 322 21.57 3.57 6.63
N LYS A 323 21.20 4.84 6.58
CA LYS A 323 19.80 5.28 6.68
C LYS A 323 19.32 5.67 5.29
N THR A 324 18.15 5.17 4.89
CA THR A 324 17.59 5.42 3.56
C THR A 324 16.37 6.31 3.71
N ILE A 325 16.29 7.38 2.91
CA ILE A 325 15.06 8.10 2.63
C ILE A 325 14.54 7.56 1.31
N ASN A 326 13.27 7.18 1.28
CA ASN A 326 12.65 6.58 0.12
C ASN A 326 11.27 7.20 -0.06
N GLN A 327 11.15 8.07 -1.06
CA GLN A 327 9.93 8.79 -1.40
C GLN A 327 9.56 8.42 -2.82
N ALA A 328 8.65 7.44 -2.97
CA ALA A 328 8.45 6.73 -4.23
C ALA A 328 8.02 7.63 -5.40
N ASP A 329 7.21 8.66 -5.11
CA ASP A 329 6.69 9.64 -6.07
C ASP A 329 7.65 10.82 -6.34
N ALA A 330 8.71 10.97 -5.53
CA ALA A 330 9.65 12.07 -5.69
C ALA A 330 10.47 11.93 -6.99
N LYS A 331 10.52 12.99 -7.78
CA LYS A 331 11.55 13.17 -8.82
C LYS A 331 12.76 13.87 -8.25
N ARG A 332 12.55 14.72 -7.23
CA ARG A 332 13.57 15.52 -6.58
C ARG A 332 13.40 15.50 -5.09
N ILE A 333 14.51 15.44 -4.37
CA ILE A 333 14.55 15.51 -2.90
C ILE A 333 15.59 16.56 -2.48
N LYS A 334 15.27 17.35 -1.46
CA LYS A 334 16.25 18.14 -0.69
C LYS A 334 16.08 17.85 0.80
N LEU A 335 17.18 17.63 1.51
CA LEU A 335 17.19 17.24 2.91
C LEU A 335 17.27 18.48 3.81
N HIS A 336 16.51 18.49 4.90
CA HIS A 336 16.68 19.50 5.94
C HIS A 336 17.68 19.01 6.99
N PHE A 337 18.72 19.80 7.22
CA PHE A 337 19.67 19.57 8.30
C PHE A 337 19.35 20.52 9.45
N ALA A 338 18.78 19.99 10.52
CA ALA A 338 18.69 20.72 11.80
C ALA A 338 20.08 21.08 12.32
N ALA A 339 21.05 20.18 12.13
CA ALA A 339 22.46 20.40 12.46
C ALA A 339 23.37 19.57 11.54
N LEU A 340 24.50 20.16 11.15
CA LEU A 340 25.64 19.49 10.53
C LEU A 340 26.93 20.07 11.12
N ASP A 341 27.67 19.22 11.83
CA ASP A 341 28.92 19.54 12.50
C ASP A 341 29.88 18.36 12.41
N MET A 342 30.97 18.55 11.69
CA MET A 342 31.99 17.51 11.49
C MET A 342 33.29 18.03 12.11
N LYS A 343 34.20 17.17 12.58
CA LYS A 343 35.42 17.62 13.26
C LYS A 343 36.55 18.06 12.34
N ASN A 344 36.86 17.25 11.34
CA ASN A 344 37.87 17.57 10.33
C ASN A 344 37.46 17.03 8.95
N SER A 345 38.15 17.46 7.88
CA SER A 345 37.85 17.07 6.50
C SER A 345 37.94 15.56 6.19
N SER A 346 38.40 14.74 7.14
CA SER A 346 38.43 13.27 7.03
C SER A 346 37.18 12.61 7.60
N ASP A 347 36.34 13.36 8.32
CA ASP A 347 34.99 12.96 8.72
C ASP A 347 34.03 13.52 7.69
N TYR A 348 33.20 12.67 7.10
CA TYR A 348 32.36 13.06 5.99
C TYR A 348 31.05 12.29 5.91
N LEU A 349 30.07 12.98 5.35
CA LEU A 349 28.78 12.43 4.97
C LEU A 349 28.78 12.17 3.47
N ILE A 350 28.23 11.03 3.05
CA ILE A 350 27.95 10.70 1.66
C ILE A 350 26.43 10.63 1.51
N ILE A 351 25.92 11.38 0.54
CA ILE A 351 24.56 11.26 0.03
C ILE A 351 24.67 10.49 -1.29
N LYS A 352 24.02 9.34 -1.37
CA LYS A 352 24.11 8.42 -2.51
C LYS A 352 22.73 8.14 -3.08
N ASP A 353 22.60 8.15 -4.39
CA ASP A 353 21.41 7.63 -5.05
C ASP A 353 21.39 6.11 -4.87
N LYS A 354 20.33 5.59 -4.27
CA LYS A 354 20.18 4.15 -4.05
C LYS A 354 19.70 3.43 -5.31
N ILE A 355 19.19 4.15 -6.31
CA ILE A 355 18.73 3.58 -7.57
C ILE A 355 19.94 3.36 -8.50
N SER A 356 20.63 4.44 -8.90
CA SER A 356 21.80 4.33 -9.79
C SER A 356 23.05 3.85 -9.07
N GLY A 357 23.14 4.03 -7.75
CA GLY A 357 24.37 3.79 -7.02
C GLY A 357 25.39 4.94 -7.14
N GLU A 358 25.03 6.10 -7.68
CA GLU A 358 25.91 7.25 -7.79
C GLU A 358 26.02 8.05 -6.49
N VAL A 359 27.16 8.70 -6.24
CA VAL A 359 27.33 9.63 -5.12
C VAL A 359 26.82 11.01 -5.57
N LEU A 360 25.74 11.47 -4.93
CA LEU A 360 25.06 12.72 -5.24
C LEU A 360 25.70 13.93 -4.57
N ASP A 361 26.13 13.76 -3.32
CA ASP A 361 26.71 14.85 -2.53
C ASP A 361 27.69 14.33 -1.48
N ARG A 362 28.60 15.22 -1.08
CA ARG A 362 29.51 15.05 0.06
C ARG A 362 29.51 16.33 0.90
N PRO A 363 28.50 16.55 1.75
CA PRO A 363 28.51 17.65 2.70
C PRO A 363 29.77 17.55 3.57
N THR A 364 30.60 18.59 3.52
CA THR A 364 31.88 18.65 4.25
C THR A 364 31.98 19.91 5.09
N HIS A 365 32.84 19.84 6.11
CA HIS A 365 33.31 20.87 7.04
C HIS A 365 32.75 22.29 6.91
N ASN A 366 31.65 22.54 7.62
CA ASN A 366 31.33 23.79 8.29
C ASN A 366 30.20 23.51 9.31
N TYR A 367 30.30 24.09 10.50
CA TYR A 367 29.22 24.11 11.48
C TYR A 367 28.02 24.85 10.88
N ARG A 368 26.92 24.13 10.60
CA ARG A 368 25.71 24.69 9.99
C ARG A 368 24.46 24.20 10.71
N PHE A 369 23.49 25.10 10.84
CA PHE A 369 22.21 24.89 11.50
C PHE A 369 21.11 25.26 10.53
N ASP A 370 20.00 24.54 10.64
CA ASP A 370 18.72 24.92 10.06
C ASP A 370 18.83 25.30 8.57
N PHE A 371 19.24 24.32 7.75
CA PHE A 371 19.47 24.56 6.33
C PHE A 371 19.07 23.36 5.47
N TYR A 372 18.65 23.66 4.22
CA TYR A 372 18.41 22.65 3.20
C TYR A 372 19.68 22.31 2.41
N SER A 373 19.79 21.03 2.03
CA SER A 373 20.81 20.54 1.10
C SER A 373 20.61 21.07 -0.32
N ASN A 374 21.52 20.67 -1.22
CA ASN A 374 21.28 20.72 -2.65
C ASN A 374 20.05 19.87 -3.03
N ILE A 375 19.49 20.14 -4.21
CA ILE A 375 18.44 19.32 -4.81
C ILE A 375 19.07 18.07 -5.43
N TYR A 376 18.46 16.93 -5.19
CA TYR A 376 18.87 15.62 -5.68
C TYR A 376 17.78 15.04 -6.59
N ASP A 377 18.10 14.75 -7.85
CA ASP A 377 17.18 14.16 -8.84
C ASP A 377 17.01 12.64 -8.62
N THR A 378 16.40 12.23 -7.52
CA THR A 378 16.11 10.83 -7.20
C THR A 378 14.89 10.69 -6.29
N SER A 379 14.25 9.52 -6.30
CA SER A 379 13.24 9.10 -5.31
C SER A 379 13.84 8.38 -4.10
N LYS A 380 15.13 7.98 -4.13
CA LYS A 380 15.72 7.12 -3.09
C LYS A 380 17.15 7.53 -2.74
N ILE A 381 17.33 8.05 -1.53
CA ILE A 381 18.61 8.54 -1.02
C ILE A 381 19.12 7.63 0.09
N ALA A 382 20.38 7.22 -0.01
CA ALA A 382 21.13 6.63 1.11
C ALA A 382 22.04 7.69 1.75
N VAL A 383 21.89 7.85 3.06
CA VAL A 383 22.73 8.70 3.90
C VAL A 383 23.76 7.83 4.62
N ILE A 384 25.04 8.15 4.43
CA ILE A 384 26.17 7.32 4.83
C ILE A 384 27.20 8.18 5.55
N PHE A 385 27.55 7.84 6.79
CA PHE A 385 28.50 8.61 7.61
C PHE A 385 29.79 7.84 7.90
N HIS A 386 30.90 8.56 7.82
CA HIS A 386 32.24 8.08 8.12
C HIS A 386 32.96 9.03 9.08
N SER A 387 33.53 8.47 10.15
CA SER A 387 34.46 9.15 11.03
C SER A 387 35.83 8.46 11.03
N ASN A 388 36.87 9.25 11.19
CA ASN A 388 38.25 8.79 11.27
C ASN A 388 38.64 8.37 12.70
N ASN A 389 39.93 8.14 12.94
CA ASN A 389 40.44 7.72 14.24
C ASN A 389 40.71 8.87 15.23
N SER A 390 40.48 10.15 14.85
CA SER A 390 40.89 11.31 15.64
C SER A 390 39.97 12.52 15.51
N GLY A 391 39.53 13.03 16.66
CA GLY A 391 38.66 14.20 16.72
C GLY A 391 37.19 13.83 16.54
N ARG A 392 36.32 14.51 17.28
CA ARG A 392 34.87 14.31 17.28
C ARG A 392 34.20 15.66 17.46
N ASP A 393 33.02 15.78 16.90
CA ASP A 393 32.08 16.90 17.06
C ASP A 393 30.65 16.30 17.00
N ASP A 394 29.61 17.11 16.89
CA ASP A 394 28.23 16.65 17.12
C ASP A 394 27.68 15.74 15.99
N GLY A 395 28.24 15.79 14.78
CA GLY A 395 27.77 14.97 13.66
C GLY A 395 26.62 15.63 12.92
N PHE A 396 25.55 14.90 12.59
CA PHE A 396 24.43 15.46 11.84
C PHE A 396 23.08 14.99 12.37
N LYS A 397 22.07 15.83 12.14
CA LYS A 397 20.65 15.54 12.36
C LYS A 397 19.85 16.02 11.15
N ILE A 398 19.21 15.07 10.48
CA ILE A 398 18.20 15.34 9.45
C ILE A 398 16.84 15.04 10.08
N ASP A 399 15.97 16.05 10.15
CA ASP A 399 14.67 15.98 10.82
C ASP A 399 13.50 16.14 9.86
N SER A 400 13.72 16.67 8.67
CA SER A 400 12.75 16.69 7.59
C SER A 400 13.43 16.60 6.23
N TYR A 401 12.64 16.42 5.19
CA TYR A 401 13.06 16.64 3.81
C TYR A 401 11.92 17.26 3.03
N LYS A 402 12.24 17.88 1.90
CA LYS A 402 11.24 18.22 0.91
C LYS A 402 11.39 17.37 -0.32
N TYR A 403 10.27 17.09 -0.97
CA TYR A 403 10.28 16.49 -2.28
C TYR A 403 9.35 17.18 -3.26
N ALA A 404 9.62 16.98 -4.54
CA ALA A 404 8.78 17.42 -5.62
C ALA A 404 8.58 16.26 -6.60
N THR A 405 7.38 16.18 -7.16
CA THR A 405 6.96 15.12 -8.07
C THR A 405 7.12 15.52 -9.56
N GLU A 406 7.63 16.73 -9.88
CA GLU A 406 7.40 17.43 -11.17
C GLU A 406 8.61 18.22 -11.78
N SER A 407 8.54 18.40 -13.13
CA SER A 407 9.47 18.92 -14.19
C SER A 407 10.99 18.97 -13.98
N ALA A 408 11.76 18.72 -15.06
CA ALA A 408 13.24 18.69 -15.08
C ALA A 408 13.93 20.01 -14.67
N ASP A 409 13.18 21.07 -14.41
CA ASP A 409 13.65 22.35 -13.89
C ASP A 409 13.04 22.72 -12.51
N GLY A 410 12.04 21.98 -12.02
CA GLY A 410 11.43 22.17 -10.70
C GLY A 410 10.60 23.44 -10.59
N THR A 411 10.16 23.98 -11.73
CA THR A 411 9.43 25.25 -11.81
C THR A 411 7.94 25.08 -12.09
N SER A 412 7.40 23.84 -12.13
CA SER A 412 6.00 23.59 -12.46
C SER A 412 5.41 22.33 -11.79
N TYR A 413 4.10 22.32 -11.50
CA TYR A 413 3.30 21.23 -10.91
C TYR A 413 2.39 20.66 -11.98
N THR A 414 2.46 19.36 -12.20
CA THR A 414 1.44 18.60 -12.93
C THR A 414 0.68 17.76 -11.92
N MET A 415 -0.62 17.69 -12.11
CA MET A 415 -1.49 16.92 -11.25
C MET A 415 -1.25 15.43 -11.51
N ARG A 416 -0.94 14.68 -10.44
CA ARG A 416 -0.78 13.23 -10.54
C ARG A 416 -2.13 12.54 -10.60
N THR A 417 -2.25 11.57 -11.50
CA THR A 417 -3.46 10.76 -11.63
C THR A 417 -3.48 9.59 -10.65
N ARG A 418 -4.67 9.01 -10.43
CA ARG A 418 -4.82 7.82 -9.59
C ARG A 418 -4.01 6.65 -10.13
N ILE A 419 -4.02 6.49 -11.45
CA ILE A 419 -3.28 5.43 -12.13
C ILE A 419 -1.77 5.58 -11.96
N ASP A 420 -1.23 6.80 -11.92
CA ASP A 420 0.19 7.03 -11.68
C ASP A 420 0.59 6.65 -10.25
N ALA A 421 -0.22 7.02 -9.25
CA ALA A 421 0.02 6.65 -7.86
C ALA A 421 0.08 5.13 -7.67
N VAL A 422 -0.87 4.39 -8.27
CA VAL A 422 -0.89 2.93 -8.19
C VAL A 422 0.29 2.31 -8.95
N ARG A 423 0.64 2.80 -10.14
CA ARG A 423 1.82 2.32 -10.88
C ARG A 423 3.08 2.47 -10.06
N ASP A 424 3.34 3.65 -9.51
CA ASP A 424 4.55 3.92 -8.74
C ASP A 424 4.62 3.02 -7.51
N ALA A 425 3.50 2.83 -6.82
CA ALA A 425 3.43 1.94 -5.67
C ALA A 425 3.67 0.47 -6.03
N ILE A 426 3.09 -0.03 -7.14
CA ILE A 426 3.35 -1.40 -7.60
C ILE A 426 4.81 -1.58 -7.99
N LYS A 427 5.37 -0.65 -8.77
CA LYS A 427 6.79 -0.67 -9.16
C LYS A 427 7.70 -0.74 -7.93
N TYR A 428 7.36 0.02 -6.90
CA TYR A 428 8.07 0.01 -5.63
C TYR A 428 8.00 -1.36 -4.95
N ILE A 429 6.79 -1.93 -4.80
CA ILE A 429 6.65 -3.18 -4.05
C ILE A 429 7.24 -4.39 -4.78
N VAL A 430 7.14 -4.47 -6.11
CA VAL A 430 7.75 -5.59 -6.86
C VAL A 430 9.27 -5.55 -6.80
N ASP A 431 9.88 -4.36 -6.68
CA ASP A 431 11.31 -4.22 -6.38
C ASP A 431 11.65 -4.65 -4.97
N ASP A 432 10.88 -4.19 -3.98
CA ASP A 432 11.16 -4.44 -2.56
C ASP A 432 10.97 -5.91 -2.17
N THR A 433 10.07 -6.60 -2.86
CA THR A 433 9.76 -8.03 -2.65
C THR A 433 10.44 -8.95 -3.66
N LYS A 434 11.43 -8.44 -4.40
CA LYS A 434 12.19 -9.24 -5.38
C LYS A 434 12.68 -10.54 -4.76
N GLY A 435 12.37 -11.65 -5.43
CA GLY A 435 12.78 -12.99 -5.02
C GLY A 435 12.02 -13.59 -3.84
N THR A 436 11.07 -12.84 -3.26
CA THR A 436 10.23 -13.32 -2.15
C THR A 436 8.82 -13.67 -2.61
N ILE A 437 8.26 -12.98 -3.62
CA ILE A 437 6.90 -13.18 -4.13
C ILE A 437 6.94 -13.55 -5.62
N ASN A 438 6.07 -14.47 -6.05
CA ASN A 438 5.80 -14.74 -7.46
C ASN A 438 4.60 -13.89 -7.93
N TRP A 439 4.89 -12.83 -8.68
CA TRP A 439 3.90 -11.83 -9.08
C TRP A 439 3.21 -12.17 -10.41
N ALA A 440 1.90 -12.01 -10.47
CA ALA A 440 1.13 -11.85 -11.70
C ALA A 440 0.49 -10.46 -11.74
N LEU A 441 0.39 -9.88 -12.93
CA LEU A 441 -0.27 -8.60 -13.16
C LEU A 441 -1.44 -8.82 -14.13
N LEU A 442 -2.63 -8.52 -13.65
CA LEU A 442 -3.85 -8.45 -14.44
C LEU A 442 -4.38 -7.02 -14.41
N ARG A 443 -5.15 -6.65 -15.42
CA ARG A 443 -5.88 -5.38 -15.46
C ARG A 443 -7.31 -5.58 -15.93
N PHE A 444 -8.16 -4.58 -15.74
CA PHE A 444 -9.48 -4.56 -16.36
C PHE A 444 -9.39 -4.53 -17.89
N ASN A 445 -10.31 -5.29 -18.52
CA ASN A 445 -10.38 -5.44 -19.97
C ASN A 445 -11.59 -4.67 -20.53
N SER A 446 -11.59 -3.35 -20.33
CA SER A 446 -12.59 -2.42 -20.90
C SER A 446 -14.05 -2.83 -20.61
N GLY A 447 -14.34 -3.29 -19.39
CA GLY A 447 -15.69 -3.73 -19.00
C GLY A 447 -16.03 -5.19 -19.34
N ASN A 448 -15.05 -6.04 -19.66
CA ASN A 448 -15.27 -7.47 -19.93
C ASN A 448 -14.24 -8.35 -19.19
N GLY A 449 -14.34 -8.36 -17.87
CA GLY A 449 -13.45 -9.09 -16.98
C GLY A 449 -11.99 -8.62 -17.02
N ALA A 450 -11.06 -9.54 -16.79
CA ALA A 450 -9.63 -9.22 -16.63
C ALA A 450 -8.77 -9.70 -17.81
N ALA A 451 -7.76 -8.90 -18.17
CA ALA A 451 -6.69 -9.27 -19.09
C ALA A 451 -5.41 -9.57 -18.29
N VAL A 452 -4.75 -10.69 -18.60
CA VAL A 452 -3.46 -11.06 -18.01
C VAL A 452 -2.34 -10.35 -18.79
N GLU A 453 -1.60 -9.49 -18.11
CA GLU A 453 -0.49 -8.72 -18.70
C GLU A 453 0.87 -9.34 -18.36
N GLN A 454 0.98 -9.91 -17.16
CA GLN A 454 2.07 -10.77 -16.73
C GLN A 454 1.48 -11.99 -16.02
N ALA A 455 1.68 -13.18 -16.59
CA ALA A 455 1.29 -14.42 -15.96
C ALA A 455 2.30 -14.81 -14.86
N PHE A 456 1.86 -15.67 -13.93
CA PHE A 456 2.78 -16.34 -13.00
C PHE A 456 3.87 -17.09 -13.74
N THR A 457 5.11 -16.91 -13.29
CA THR A 457 6.25 -17.67 -13.80
C THR A 457 6.52 -18.88 -12.93
N ASP A 458 7.04 -19.96 -13.52
CA ASP A 458 7.57 -21.08 -12.75
C ASP A 458 8.81 -20.60 -11.98
N PRO A 459 8.81 -20.63 -10.62
CA PRO A 459 9.92 -20.17 -9.81
C PRO A 459 11.24 -20.92 -10.06
N ALA A 460 11.18 -22.15 -10.61
CA ALA A 460 12.37 -22.92 -10.94
C ALA A 460 13.12 -22.39 -12.18
N TYR A 461 12.48 -21.54 -12.98
CA TYR A 461 13.00 -21.03 -14.25
C TYR A 461 12.90 -19.50 -14.41
N SER A 462 12.41 -18.78 -13.41
CA SER A 462 12.21 -17.34 -13.48
C SER A 462 13.48 -16.56 -13.14
N ASN A 463 13.90 -15.69 -14.06
CA ASN A 463 14.80 -14.59 -13.71
C ASN A 463 13.94 -13.46 -13.14
N ASP A 464 14.03 -13.23 -11.83
CA ASP A 464 13.24 -12.22 -11.11
C ASP A 464 13.50 -10.79 -11.64
N ASP A 465 14.71 -10.49 -12.14
CA ASP A 465 14.99 -9.21 -12.80
C ASP A 465 14.19 -9.02 -14.09
N THR A 466 14.08 -10.09 -14.89
CA THR A 466 13.28 -10.06 -16.13
C THR A 466 11.80 -9.92 -15.81
N LEU A 467 11.30 -10.66 -14.80
CA LEU A 467 9.90 -10.56 -14.35
C LEU A 467 9.57 -9.13 -13.92
N ILE A 468 10.37 -8.55 -13.03
CA ILE A 468 10.16 -7.18 -12.53
C ILE A 468 10.26 -6.17 -13.66
N THR A 469 11.25 -6.30 -14.55
CA THR A 469 11.39 -5.40 -15.71
C THR A 469 10.16 -5.46 -16.62
N ASN A 470 9.62 -6.65 -16.88
CA ASN A 470 8.41 -6.83 -17.66
C ASN A 470 7.19 -6.18 -16.98
N ILE A 471 6.99 -6.43 -15.68
CA ILE A 471 5.90 -5.82 -14.92
C ILE A 471 5.96 -4.29 -15.01
N LYS A 472 7.14 -3.70 -14.77
CA LYS A 472 7.33 -2.24 -14.86
C LYS A 472 7.01 -1.71 -16.25
N SER A 473 7.52 -2.36 -17.30
CA SER A 473 7.25 -1.98 -18.68
C SER A 473 5.78 -2.09 -19.04
N LYS A 474 5.05 -3.09 -18.52
CA LYS A 474 3.60 -3.21 -18.69
C LYS A 474 2.84 -2.09 -17.99
N LEU A 475 3.19 -1.80 -16.74
CA LEU A 475 2.60 -0.71 -15.97
C LEU A 475 2.76 0.65 -16.66
N ASP A 476 3.91 0.92 -17.27
CA ASP A 476 4.17 2.15 -18.03
C ASP A 476 3.21 2.36 -19.21
N ASN A 477 2.62 1.27 -19.74
CA ASN A 477 1.72 1.30 -20.89
C ASN A 477 0.24 1.23 -20.50
N PHE A 478 -0.09 1.10 -19.22
CA PHE A 478 -1.48 1.15 -18.81
C PHE A 478 -2.04 2.54 -19.10
N ASN A 479 -3.34 2.63 -19.34
CA ASN A 479 -4.03 3.90 -19.54
C ASN A 479 -5.40 3.77 -18.91
N ALA A 480 -5.89 4.84 -18.31
CA ALA A 480 -7.18 4.85 -17.66
C ALA A 480 -8.28 4.99 -18.73
N ASN A 481 -9.06 3.93 -18.92
CA ASN A 481 -10.11 3.81 -19.92
C ASN A 481 -11.02 2.58 -19.68
N GLY A 482 -12.31 2.73 -19.95
CA GLY A 482 -13.31 1.67 -19.88
C GLY A 482 -14.01 1.60 -18.53
N GLY A 483 -14.81 0.54 -18.35
CA GLY A 483 -15.56 0.29 -17.11
C GLY A 483 -14.75 -0.44 -16.04
N THR A 484 -15.43 -0.72 -14.93
CA THR A 484 -14.92 -1.31 -13.69
C THR A 484 -15.56 -2.69 -13.47
N PRO A 485 -15.22 -3.74 -14.26
CA PRO A 485 -15.88 -5.05 -14.22
C PRO A 485 -15.37 -5.93 -13.06
N LEU A 486 -15.50 -5.44 -11.82
CA LEU A 486 -14.88 -6.03 -10.63
C LEU A 486 -15.19 -7.53 -10.46
N GLY A 487 -16.46 -7.91 -10.45
CA GLY A 487 -16.90 -9.29 -10.24
C GLY A 487 -16.53 -10.22 -11.39
N GLU A 488 -16.65 -9.76 -12.64
CA GLU A 488 -16.18 -10.50 -13.81
C GLU A 488 -14.66 -10.71 -13.79
N SER A 489 -13.91 -9.67 -13.43
CA SER A 489 -12.45 -9.70 -13.36
C SER A 489 -11.97 -10.67 -12.30
N LEU A 490 -12.61 -10.70 -11.13
CA LEU A 490 -12.24 -11.60 -10.05
C LEU A 490 -12.49 -13.08 -10.43
N GLN A 491 -13.58 -13.37 -11.17
CA GLN A 491 -13.79 -14.71 -11.75
C GLN A 491 -12.69 -15.10 -12.75
N ASP A 492 -12.18 -14.16 -13.54
CA ASP A 492 -11.08 -14.43 -14.47
C ASP A 492 -9.73 -14.58 -13.75
N VAL A 493 -9.51 -13.89 -12.63
CA VAL A 493 -8.36 -14.14 -11.73
C VAL A 493 -8.41 -15.57 -11.21
N PHE A 494 -9.55 -16.07 -10.74
CA PHE A 494 -9.69 -17.46 -10.29
C PHE A 494 -9.31 -18.47 -11.39
N LYS A 495 -9.77 -18.24 -12.63
CA LYS A 495 -9.36 -19.06 -13.78
C LYS A 495 -7.87 -18.95 -14.07
N HIS A 496 -7.27 -17.78 -13.89
CA HIS A 496 -5.84 -17.59 -14.10
C HIS A 496 -5.01 -18.42 -13.12
N PHE A 497 -5.39 -18.45 -11.84
CA PHE A 497 -4.79 -19.35 -10.85
C PHE A 497 -4.94 -20.82 -11.25
N HIS A 498 -6.14 -21.25 -11.63
CA HIS A 498 -6.36 -22.63 -12.11
C HIS A 498 -5.48 -22.98 -13.31
N ASN A 499 -5.43 -22.10 -14.32
CA ASN A 499 -4.66 -22.33 -15.53
C ASN A 499 -3.14 -22.28 -15.28
N SER A 500 -2.72 -21.67 -14.18
CA SER A 500 -1.31 -21.55 -13.77
C SER A 500 -0.91 -22.59 -12.72
N ASP A 501 -1.79 -23.54 -12.39
CA ASP A 501 -1.57 -24.56 -11.34
C ASP A 501 -0.25 -25.34 -11.52
N SER A 502 0.12 -25.62 -12.77
CA SER A 502 1.38 -26.31 -13.11
C SER A 502 2.63 -25.53 -12.72
N ASN A 503 2.52 -24.21 -12.52
CA ASN A 503 3.63 -23.33 -12.14
C ASN A 503 3.72 -23.17 -10.62
N PHE A 504 2.78 -23.73 -9.85
CA PHE A 504 2.70 -23.54 -8.40
C PHE A 504 3.22 -24.75 -7.64
N ASN A 505 4.02 -24.48 -6.61
CA ASN A 505 4.33 -25.49 -5.61
C ASN A 505 3.05 -25.84 -4.82
N ALA A 506 2.95 -27.10 -4.36
CA ALA A 506 1.82 -27.60 -3.59
C ALA A 506 1.61 -26.84 -2.26
N CYS A 507 2.66 -26.24 -1.69
CA CYS A 507 2.60 -25.54 -0.42
C CYS A 507 2.63 -24.00 -0.55
N SER A 508 2.70 -23.43 -1.77
CA SER A 508 2.60 -21.97 -1.95
C SER A 508 1.22 -21.51 -1.49
N ARG A 509 1.14 -20.36 -0.80
CA ARG A 509 -0.11 -19.62 -0.60
C ARG A 509 -0.42 -18.72 -1.81
N GLN A 510 -1.70 -18.39 -1.98
CA GLN A 510 -2.23 -17.75 -3.18
C GLN A 510 -3.04 -16.56 -2.72
N PHE A 511 -2.67 -15.40 -3.20
CA PHE A 511 -3.28 -14.14 -2.81
C PHE A 511 -3.69 -13.37 -4.06
N THR A 512 -4.84 -12.73 -3.99
CA THR A 512 -5.23 -11.68 -4.95
C THR A 512 -5.25 -10.36 -4.22
N ILE A 513 -4.71 -9.31 -4.83
CA ILE A 513 -4.85 -7.94 -4.38
C ILE A 513 -5.68 -7.20 -5.42
N ILE A 514 -6.88 -6.79 -5.05
CA ILE A 514 -7.75 -5.94 -5.88
C ILE A 514 -7.47 -4.49 -5.52
N ILE A 515 -7.12 -3.67 -6.50
CA ILE A 515 -6.92 -2.23 -6.32
C ILE A 515 -7.97 -1.54 -7.19
N SER A 516 -8.87 -0.75 -6.60
CA SER A 516 -9.89 -0.01 -7.34
C SER A 516 -10.24 1.30 -6.66
N ASP A 517 -10.62 2.31 -7.44
CA ASP A 517 -11.02 3.64 -6.96
C ASP A 517 -12.53 3.86 -6.96
N GLY A 518 -13.31 2.88 -7.39
CA GLY A 518 -14.71 3.11 -7.73
C GLY A 518 -15.62 1.90 -7.65
N PHE A 519 -16.89 2.18 -7.93
CA PHE A 519 -17.95 1.19 -7.96
C PHE A 519 -17.87 0.32 -9.21
N PRO A 520 -18.42 -0.92 -9.14
CA PRO A 520 -18.54 -1.76 -10.31
C PRO A 520 -19.34 -1.08 -11.42
N SER A 521 -18.84 -1.15 -12.65
CA SER A 521 -19.53 -0.64 -13.84
C SER A 521 -19.22 -1.54 -15.04
N SER A 522 -20.20 -1.77 -15.91
CA SER A 522 -20.11 -2.80 -16.96
C SER A 522 -19.79 -4.20 -16.37
N ASP A 523 -20.33 -4.52 -15.20
CA ASP A 523 -20.08 -5.76 -14.45
C ASP A 523 -21.34 -6.63 -14.46
N THR A 524 -21.51 -7.45 -15.50
CA THR A 524 -22.79 -8.16 -15.77
C THR A 524 -22.64 -9.67 -15.92
N GLY A 525 -21.41 -10.15 -16.08
CA GLY A 525 -21.07 -11.54 -16.32
C GLY A 525 -20.90 -12.36 -15.03
N TRP A 526 -22.00 -12.85 -14.47
CA TRP A 526 -21.99 -13.64 -13.22
C TRP A 526 -21.78 -15.14 -13.38
N SER A 527 -21.55 -15.62 -14.61
CA SER A 527 -21.44 -17.06 -14.94
C SER A 527 -20.14 -17.39 -15.70
N ARG A 528 -19.03 -16.72 -15.36
CA ARG A 528 -17.75 -16.91 -16.07
C ARG A 528 -17.05 -18.21 -15.64
N ILE A 529 -17.27 -18.68 -14.40
CA ILE A 529 -16.77 -19.97 -13.91
C ILE A 529 -17.72 -21.09 -14.36
N SER A 530 -17.18 -22.12 -15.00
CA SER A 530 -17.98 -23.23 -15.54
C SER A 530 -18.81 -23.90 -14.44
N GLY A 531 -20.13 -23.97 -14.64
CA GLY A 531 -21.05 -24.61 -13.69
C GLY A 531 -21.37 -23.78 -12.43
N LYS A 532 -20.94 -22.52 -12.34
CA LYS A 532 -21.27 -21.60 -11.25
C LYS A 532 -21.87 -20.31 -11.82
N THR A 533 -22.99 -19.89 -11.23
CA THR A 533 -23.55 -18.55 -11.39
C THR A 533 -23.60 -17.91 -10.01
N PHE A 534 -23.11 -16.68 -9.92
CA PHE A 534 -23.10 -15.91 -8.69
C PHE A 534 -24.42 -15.16 -8.48
N THR A 535 -24.83 -15.11 -7.23
CA THR A 535 -26.06 -14.51 -6.69
C THR A 535 -25.75 -14.14 -5.26
N ASP A 536 -26.40 -13.10 -4.74
CA ASP A 536 -26.29 -12.63 -3.35
C ASP A 536 -26.55 -13.79 -2.37
N SER A 537 -25.47 -14.41 -1.89
CA SER A 537 -25.57 -15.66 -1.13
C SER A 537 -25.50 -15.44 0.38
N ASP A 538 -25.08 -14.27 0.86
CA ASP A 538 -25.13 -13.88 2.27
C ASP A 538 -26.24 -12.85 2.61
N GLY A 539 -26.89 -12.26 1.60
CA GLY A 539 -28.06 -11.41 1.73
C GLY A 539 -27.74 -9.97 2.12
N ASP A 540 -26.53 -9.50 1.85
CA ASP A 540 -26.08 -8.14 2.20
C ASP A 540 -26.63 -7.05 1.26
N GLY A 541 -27.06 -7.45 0.06
CA GLY A 541 -27.67 -6.59 -0.93
C GLY A 541 -26.72 -5.55 -1.54
N TRP A 542 -25.42 -5.83 -1.67
CA TRP A 542 -24.51 -4.88 -2.35
C TRP A 542 -24.91 -4.60 -3.80
N THR A 543 -24.73 -3.34 -4.22
CA THR A 543 -25.10 -2.87 -5.57
C THR A 543 -23.99 -2.06 -6.23
N ALA A 544 -24.23 -1.68 -7.49
CA ALA A 544 -23.42 -0.67 -8.19
C ALA A 544 -23.64 0.76 -7.65
N ASP A 545 -23.00 1.74 -8.30
CA ASP A 545 -23.06 3.17 -7.96
C ASP A 545 -24.52 3.70 -7.95
N PRO A 546 -25.02 4.26 -6.83
CA PRO A 546 -26.37 4.81 -6.74
C PRO A 546 -26.66 5.97 -7.71
N SER A 547 -25.62 6.66 -8.17
CA SER A 547 -25.75 7.84 -9.04
C SER A 547 -25.77 7.49 -10.53
N GLN A 548 -25.22 6.33 -10.91
CA GLN A 548 -25.09 5.94 -12.33
C GLN A 548 -26.34 5.23 -12.85
N ASP A 549 -27.04 4.50 -11.98
CA ASP A 549 -28.18 3.67 -12.34
C ASP A 549 -29.44 4.05 -11.55
N SER A 550 -30.54 4.34 -12.26
CA SER A 550 -31.86 4.52 -11.63
C SER A 550 -32.38 3.25 -10.94
N THR A 551 -31.74 2.11 -11.18
CA THR A 551 -32.07 0.82 -10.56
C THR A 551 -30.76 0.02 -10.53
N PRO A 552 -29.90 0.25 -9.52
CA PRO A 552 -28.57 -0.32 -9.46
C PRO A 552 -28.61 -1.85 -9.61
N PRO A 553 -27.83 -2.45 -10.53
CA PRO A 553 -27.70 -3.89 -10.59
C PRO A 553 -27.05 -4.41 -9.30
N ASN A 554 -27.47 -5.60 -8.89
CA ASN A 554 -26.79 -6.32 -7.81
C ASN A 554 -25.33 -6.60 -8.21
N ASN A 555 -24.43 -6.49 -7.24
CA ASN A 555 -23.04 -6.90 -7.39
C ASN A 555 -22.75 -8.06 -6.44
N TYR A 556 -21.93 -9.01 -6.89
CA TYR A 556 -21.60 -10.24 -6.13
C TYR A 556 -20.08 -10.43 -6.03
N LEU A 557 -19.32 -9.34 -5.96
CA LEU A 557 -17.85 -9.39 -5.92
C LEU A 557 -17.35 -10.15 -4.68
N ASP A 558 -17.96 -9.87 -3.54
CA ASP A 558 -17.77 -10.51 -2.24
C ASP A 558 -18.06 -12.02 -2.31
N ASP A 559 -19.17 -12.43 -2.92
CA ASP A 559 -19.52 -13.82 -3.17
C ASP A 559 -18.49 -14.54 -4.04
N VAL A 560 -17.94 -13.85 -5.05
CA VAL A 560 -16.84 -14.38 -5.86
C VAL A 560 -15.60 -14.58 -5.01
N ALA A 561 -15.24 -13.60 -4.16
CA ALA A 561 -14.10 -13.72 -3.24
C ALA A 561 -14.28 -14.86 -2.23
N ARG A 562 -15.47 -15.00 -1.64
CA ARG A 562 -15.84 -16.12 -0.78
C ARG A 562 -15.70 -17.46 -1.49
N TYR A 563 -16.11 -17.54 -2.75
CA TYR A 563 -15.94 -18.75 -3.55
C TYR A 563 -14.47 -19.09 -3.77
N MET A 564 -13.64 -18.10 -4.09
CA MET A 564 -12.19 -18.26 -4.23
C MET A 564 -11.54 -18.74 -2.93
N TYR A 565 -12.03 -18.29 -1.78
CA TYR A 565 -11.54 -18.67 -0.47
C TYR A 565 -11.98 -20.07 -0.04
N THR A 566 -13.19 -20.49 -0.39
CA THR A 566 -13.80 -21.75 0.09
C THR A 566 -13.70 -22.92 -0.89
N HIS A 567 -13.28 -22.69 -2.14
CA HIS A 567 -13.22 -23.72 -3.17
C HIS A 567 -11.79 -23.98 -3.66
N ASN A 568 -11.52 -25.24 -3.99
CA ASN A 568 -10.22 -25.67 -4.49
C ASN A 568 -10.02 -25.22 -5.95
N PHE A 569 -9.14 -24.25 -6.16
CA PHE A 569 -8.83 -23.74 -7.50
C PHE A 569 -8.14 -24.79 -8.39
N ARG A 570 -7.52 -25.82 -7.81
CA ARG A 570 -6.86 -26.93 -8.55
C ARG A 570 -7.84 -28.02 -9.00
N SER A 571 -9.06 -28.01 -8.47
CA SER A 571 -10.04 -29.06 -8.78
C SER A 571 -10.58 -28.94 -10.21
N SER A 572 -10.73 -30.08 -10.89
CA SER A 572 -11.39 -30.10 -12.19
C SER A 572 -12.88 -29.74 -12.02
N GLY A 573 -13.32 -28.70 -12.75
CA GLY A 573 -14.70 -28.22 -12.67
C GLY A 573 -15.01 -27.29 -11.50
N TYR A 574 -14.01 -26.84 -10.75
CA TYR A 574 -14.10 -25.71 -9.80
C TYR A 574 -15.01 -25.89 -8.56
N GLN A 575 -15.68 -27.02 -8.39
CA GLN A 575 -16.78 -27.19 -7.40
C GLN A 575 -16.36 -27.87 -6.09
N GLN A 576 -15.10 -28.24 -5.91
CA GLN A 576 -14.67 -28.90 -4.67
C GLN A 576 -14.52 -27.87 -3.54
N THR A 577 -15.37 -27.99 -2.51
CA THR A 577 -15.28 -27.18 -1.28
C THR A 577 -14.12 -27.62 -0.38
N ILE A 578 -13.58 -26.68 0.37
CA ILE A 578 -12.50 -26.87 1.34
C ILE A 578 -13.09 -26.83 2.75
N THR A 579 -12.76 -27.83 3.58
CA THR A 579 -13.28 -27.94 4.96
C THR A 579 -12.66 -26.90 5.90
N ASP A 580 -11.38 -26.59 5.72
CA ASP A 580 -10.64 -25.61 6.51
C ASP A 580 -9.90 -24.65 5.57
N PRO A 581 -10.58 -23.57 5.12
CA PRO A 581 -10.00 -22.59 4.21
C PRO A 581 -8.78 -21.84 4.75
N GLU A 582 -8.71 -21.58 6.06
CA GLU A 582 -7.66 -20.76 6.66
C GLU A 582 -6.28 -21.45 6.54
N GLU A 583 -6.27 -22.76 6.76
CA GLU A 583 -5.08 -23.61 6.69
C GLU A 583 -4.83 -24.22 5.29
N SER A 584 -5.61 -23.84 4.27
CA SER A 584 -5.49 -24.38 2.92
C SER A 584 -4.43 -23.66 2.07
N HIS A 585 -3.81 -24.42 1.14
CA HIS A 585 -2.93 -23.94 0.05
C HIS A 585 -3.58 -24.08 -1.33
N ASN A 586 -4.86 -24.46 -1.34
CA ASN A 586 -5.63 -24.78 -2.54
C ASN A 586 -6.78 -23.79 -2.77
N ASN A 587 -6.92 -22.78 -1.91
CA ASN A 587 -7.78 -21.63 -2.09
C ASN A 587 -6.97 -20.39 -2.46
N ILE A 588 -7.65 -19.29 -2.73
CA ILE A 588 -7.04 -17.98 -2.95
C ILE A 588 -7.62 -17.02 -1.92
N THR A 589 -6.75 -16.38 -1.15
CA THR A 589 -7.11 -15.31 -0.21
C THR A 589 -7.22 -13.99 -0.97
N THR A 590 -8.28 -13.22 -0.74
CA THR A 590 -8.53 -11.95 -1.46
C THR A 590 -8.35 -10.75 -0.54
N HIS A 591 -7.33 -9.95 -0.83
CA HIS A 591 -7.13 -8.63 -0.23
C HIS A 591 -7.69 -7.56 -1.16
N THR A 592 -8.15 -6.47 -0.57
CA THR A 592 -8.67 -5.33 -1.33
C THR A 592 -7.98 -4.05 -0.87
N LEU A 593 -7.86 -3.11 -1.80
CA LEU A 593 -7.28 -1.80 -1.56
C LEU A 593 -8.13 -0.74 -2.27
N SER A 594 -8.95 -0.05 -1.50
CA SER A 594 -9.76 1.07 -1.97
C SER A 594 -8.89 2.31 -2.14
N PHE A 595 -9.07 3.05 -3.23
CA PHE A 595 -8.28 4.26 -3.49
C PHE A 595 -9.13 5.52 -3.64
N ALA A 596 -8.67 6.61 -3.01
CA ALA A 596 -9.30 7.95 -2.99
C ALA A 596 -10.68 8.06 -2.33
N GLN A 597 -11.33 6.94 -2.05
CA GLN A 597 -12.56 6.85 -1.27
C GLN A 597 -12.63 5.52 -0.52
N ASP A 598 -13.42 5.48 0.55
CA ASP A 598 -13.70 4.23 1.26
C ASP A 598 -14.87 3.50 0.60
N LEU A 599 -14.69 2.23 0.30
CA LEU A 599 -15.63 1.40 -0.45
C LEU A 599 -16.07 0.21 0.40
N PRO A 600 -17.25 0.28 1.05
CA PRO A 600 -17.74 -0.80 1.91
C PRO A 600 -17.78 -2.17 1.23
N LEU A 601 -18.16 -2.23 -0.06
CA LEU A 601 -18.14 -3.45 -0.88
C LEU A 601 -16.75 -4.12 -0.89
N LEU A 602 -15.67 -3.34 -1.03
CA LEU A 602 -14.31 -3.88 -1.01
C LEU A 602 -13.90 -4.36 0.40
N GLY A 603 -14.41 -3.69 1.43
CA GLY A 603 -14.29 -4.13 2.82
C GLY A 603 -14.87 -5.53 3.03
N ASP A 604 -16.11 -5.72 2.59
CA ASP A 604 -16.82 -7.00 2.71
C ASP A 604 -16.18 -8.08 1.83
N THR A 605 -15.79 -7.73 0.61
CA THR A 605 -15.08 -8.63 -0.31
C THR A 605 -13.81 -9.22 0.32
N ALA A 606 -13.04 -8.42 1.04
CA ALA A 606 -11.86 -8.93 1.73
C ALA A 606 -12.20 -9.81 2.92
N ALA A 607 -13.24 -9.44 3.70
CA ALA A 607 -13.69 -10.23 4.85
C ALA A 607 -14.14 -11.64 4.41
N ASP A 608 -14.98 -11.70 3.38
CA ASP A 608 -15.51 -12.93 2.82
C ASP A 608 -14.46 -13.74 2.05
N GLY A 609 -13.49 -13.05 1.44
CA GLY A 609 -12.31 -13.63 0.80
C GLY A 609 -11.19 -14.09 1.75
N GLY A 610 -11.40 -14.01 3.07
CA GLY A 610 -10.43 -14.40 4.10
C GLY A 610 -9.17 -13.53 4.16
N GLY A 611 -9.22 -12.32 3.61
CA GLY A 611 -8.10 -11.40 3.48
C GLY A 611 -8.26 -10.13 4.32
N THR A 612 -7.69 -9.04 3.82
CA THR A 612 -7.61 -7.75 4.51
C THR A 612 -7.95 -6.64 3.53
N ALA A 613 -8.88 -5.77 3.93
CA ALA A 613 -9.18 -4.54 3.21
C ALA A 613 -8.36 -3.39 3.80
N LEU A 614 -7.65 -2.68 2.93
CA LEU A 614 -6.99 -1.41 3.27
C LEU A 614 -7.56 -0.30 2.39
N SER A 615 -7.39 0.94 2.82
CA SER A 615 -7.73 2.10 1.98
C SER A 615 -6.61 3.13 2.01
N ALA A 616 -6.37 3.73 0.84
CA ALA A 616 -5.38 4.76 0.63
C ALA A 616 -6.05 5.96 -0.05
N ASN A 617 -5.63 7.16 0.32
CA ASN A 617 -6.24 8.39 -0.22
C ASN A 617 -5.23 9.28 -0.95
N ASN A 618 -3.94 8.96 -0.88
CA ASN A 618 -2.86 9.63 -1.60
C ASN A 618 -1.74 8.64 -1.99
N SER A 619 -0.75 9.11 -2.75
CA SER A 619 0.36 8.28 -3.25
C SER A 619 1.16 7.60 -2.13
N GLN A 620 1.44 8.32 -1.03
CA GLN A 620 2.20 7.76 0.08
C GLN A 620 1.44 6.65 0.80
N GLN A 621 0.15 6.87 1.08
CA GLN A 621 -0.71 5.87 1.70
C GLN A 621 -0.87 4.64 0.80
N MET A 622 -0.92 4.82 -0.52
CA MET A 622 -0.98 3.73 -1.50
C MET A 622 0.25 2.83 -1.41
N VAL A 623 1.46 3.42 -1.35
CA VAL A 623 2.71 2.68 -1.14
C VAL A 623 2.68 1.90 0.19
N ASN A 624 2.35 2.57 1.29
CA ASN A 624 2.33 1.93 2.62
C ASN A 624 1.32 0.77 2.68
N ALA A 625 0.12 0.97 2.15
CA ALA A 625 -0.92 -0.04 2.14
C ALA A 625 -0.53 -1.26 1.27
N LEU A 626 0.01 -1.05 0.07
CA LEU A 626 0.51 -2.16 -0.77
C LEU A 626 1.69 -2.89 -0.13
N SER A 627 2.63 -2.16 0.47
CA SER A 627 3.74 -2.76 1.23
C SER A 627 3.24 -3.62 2.39
N SER A 628 2.21 -3.17 3.11
CA SER A 628 1.59 -3.94 4.18
C SER A 628 0.96 -5.24 3.70
N LEU A 629 0.19 -5.21 2.60
CA LEU A 629 -0.41 -6.42 2.03
C LEU A 629 0.66 -7.40 1.54
N ALA A 630 1.72 -6.90 0.92
CA ALA A 630 2.83 -7.75 0.48
C ALA A 630 3.61 -8.33 1.67
N MET A 631 3.81 -7.58 2.76
CA MET A 631 4.39 -8.09 3.99
C MET A 631 3.55 -9.21 4.60
N LEU A 632 2.22 -9.09 4.60
CA LEU A 632 1.33 -10.18 5.02
C LEU A 632 1.52 -11.43 4.18
N ALA A 633 1.66 -11.29 2.85
CA ALA A 633 1.95 -12.42 1.97
C ALA A 633 3.29 -13.09 2.33
N VAL A 634 4.34 -12.31 2.64
CA VAL A 634 5.68 -12.82 3.03
C VAL A 634 5.70 -13.45 4.42
N GLN A 635 5.05 -12.84 5.42
CA GLN A 635 5.03 -13.30 6.82
C GLN A 635 4.31 -14.63 7.05
N SER A 636 3.68 -15.19 6.01
CA SER A 636 3.27 -16.59 6.02
C SER A 636 4.44 -17.58 6.30
N ALA A 637 5.71 -17.13 6.29
CA ALA A 637 6.86 -17.81 6.92
C ALA A 637 7.30 -17.21 8.25
N SER A 638 7.57 -18.04 9.26
CA SER A 638 8.11 -17.63 10.56
C SER A 638 9.57 -18.08 10.76
N TYR A 639 10.40 -17.25 11.41
CA TYR A 639 11.85 -17.45 11.64
C TYR A 639 12.27 -17.14 13.09
N VAL A 640 13.35 -17.76 13.60
CA VAL A 640 14.12 -17.24 14.75
C VAL A 640 15.60 -17.05 14.44
N ALA A 641 16.23 -16.15 15.20
CA ALA A 641 17.65 -15.85 15.05
C ALA A 641 18.53 -17.11 15.23
N PRO A 642 19.56 -17.29 14.40
CA PRO A 642 20.47 -18.43 14.49
C PRO A 642 21.19 -18.45 15.84
N VAL A 643 21.38 -19.64 16.41
CA VAL A 643 22.12 -19.84 17.67
C VAL A 643 23.43 -20.55 17.38
N ILE A 644 24.53 -19.95 17.83
CA ILE A 644 25.84 -20.60 17.82
C ILE A 644 25.96 -21.44 19.10
N SER A 645 26.23 -22.73 18.95
CA SER A 645 26.41 -23.61 20.10
C SER A 645 27.65 -23.22 20.90
N VAL A 646 27.49 -22.94 22.19
CA VAL A 646 28.58 -22.72 23.13
C VAL A 646 29.14 -24.05 23.64
N ASP A 647 30.47 -24.18 23.70
CA ASP A 647 31.08 -25.36 24.29
C ASP A 647 30.83 -25.38 25.81
N THR A 648 30.19 -26.45 26.29
CA THR A 648 29.89 -26.64 27.72
C THR A 648 31.13 -26.71 28.60
N ALA A 649 32.28 -27.13 28.05
CA ALA A 649 33.56 -27.19 28.75
C ALA A 649 34.35 -25.86 28.66
N ASN A 650 34.13 -25.07 27.60
CA ASN A 650 34.80 -23.78 27.41
C ASN A 650 33.87 -22.71 26.84
N LYS A 651 33.25 -21.93 27.73
CA LYS A 651 32.30 -20.86 27.36
C LYS A 651 32.91 -19.69 26.58
N THR A 652 34.23 -19.65 26.38
CA THR A 652 34.90 -18.68 25.50
C THR A 652 35.13 -19.21 24.09
N GLN A 653 34.69 -20.43 23.79
CA GLN A 653 34.77 -21.03 22.46
C GLN A 653 33.37 -21.39 21.96
N SER A 654 33.16 -21.08 20.69
CA SER A 654 31.97 -21.46 19.93
C SER A 654 32.35 -22.58 18.97
N GLY A 655 31.47 -23.57 18.80
CA GLY A 655 31.67 -24.62 17.80
C GLY A 655 31.52 -24.10 16.37
N GLU A 656 32.02 -24.84 15.38
CA GLU A 656 31.85 -24.55 13.94
C GLU A 656 30.42 -24.82 13.42
N TRP A 657 29.49 -25.17 14.30
CA TRP A 657 28.13 -25.56 13.91
C TRP A 657 27.14 -24.43 14.21
N LEU A 658 26.36 -24.09 13.20
CA LEU A 658 25.27 -23.15 13.26
C LEU A 658 23.96 -23.94 13.36
N TYR A 659 23.18 -23.68 14.41
CA TYR A 659 21.87 -24.30 14.59
C TYR A 659 20.80 -23.23 14.44
N MET A 660 19.82 -23.50 13.59
CA MET A 660 18.75 -22.56 13.32
C MET A 660 17.43 -23.26 13.59
N ALA A 661 16.70 -22.74 14.58
CA ALA A 661 15.34 -23.18 14.82
C ALA A 661 14.40 -22.38 13.91
N PHE A 662 13.32 -23.02 13.49
CA PHE A 662 12.23 -22.42 12.73
C PHE A 662 10.95 -22.95 13.34
N PHE A 663 9.92 -22.13 13.53
CA PHE A 663 8.64 -22.61 14.04
C PHE A 663 7.50 -21.77 13.51
N LYS A 664 6.34 -22.40 13.30
CA LYS A 664 5.07 -21.73 13.07
C LYS A 664 4.46 -21.41 14.45
N PRO A 665 4.24 -20.13 14.80
CA PRO A 665 3.53 -19.79 16.02
C PRO A 665 2.06 -20.19 15.83
N THR A 666 1.60 -21.20 16.57
CA THR A 666 0.17 -21.53 16.70
C THR A 666 -0.28 -21.23 18.12
N SER A 667 -1.59 -21.07 18.34
CA SER A 667 -2.19 -20.70 19.64
C SER A 667 -1.87 -21.68 20.77
N ASP A 668 -1.62 -22.96 20.46
CA ASP A 668 -1.52 -24.02 21.48
C ASP A 668 -0.12 -24.66 21.60
N ARG A 669 0.64 -24.83 20.51
CA ARG A 669 2.03 -25.38 20.50
C ARG A 669 2.84 -24.90 19.30
N TRP A 670 4.08 -24.43 19.52
CA TRP A 670 4.98 -24.10 18.41
C TRP A 670 5.47 -25.38 17.74
N ILE A 671 5.02 -25.60 16.50
CA ILE A 671 5.51 -26.69 15.64
C ILE A 671 6.68 -26.14 14.86
N GLY A 672 7.83 -26.81 14.92
CA GLY A 672 9.08 -26.26 14.43
C GLY A 672 10.11 -27.30 14.03
N ASN A 673 11.18 -26.83 13.40
CA ASN A 673 12.31 -27.63 12.99
C ASN A 673 13.66 -26.99 13.31
N LEU A 674 14.69 -27.81 13.38
CA LEU A 674 16.06 -27.40 13.68
C LEU A 674 16.93 -27.77 12.50
N LYS A 675 17.52 -26.78 11.82
CA LYS A 675 18.51 -27.00 10.76
C LYS A 675 19.92 -26.88 11.33
N LYS A 676 20.86 -27.59 10.70
CA LYS A 676 22.27 -27.59 11.03
C LYS A 676 23.11 -27.19 9.82
N TYR A 677 23.90 -26.14 9.96
CA TYR A 677 24.87 -25.66 8.98
C TYR A 677 26.25 -25.54 9.63
N LYS A 678 27.28 -25.28 8.81
CA LYS A 678 28.65 -25.13 9.28
C LYS A 678 29.15 -23.70 9.06
N LEU A 679 29.97 -23.20 9.97
CA LEU A 679 30.70 -21.95 9.83
C LEU A 679 32.14 -22.28 9.45
N VAL A 680 32.60 -21.79 8.30
CA VAL A 680 33.95 -22.03 7.77
C VAL A 680 34.48 -20.75 7.13
N GLN A 681 35.79 -20.48 7.25
CA GLN A 681 36.40 -19.41 6.47
C GLN A 681 36.42 -19.76 4.98
N LYS A 682 35.80 -18.91 4.15
CA LYS A 682 35.74 -19.06 2.69
C LYS A 682 36.17 -17.76 2.01
N ASP A 683 36.63 -17.88 0.78
CA ASP A 683 36.89 -16.71 -0.07
C ASP A 683 35.55 -16.21 -0.61
N MET A 684 35.08 -15.08 -0.09
CA MET A 684 33.84 -14.42 -0.48
C MET A 684 34.11 -13.23 -1.43
N SER A 685 35.26 -13.23 -2.14
CA SER A 685 35.64 -12.13 -3.05
C SER A 685 34.67 -11.90 -4.21
N PHE A 686 33.84 -12.89 -4.54
CA PHE A 686 32.73 -12.75 -5.49
C PHE A 686 31.65 -11.75 -5.00
N CYS A 687 31.61 -11.45 -3.70
CA CYS A 687 30.73 -10.46 -3.07
C CYS A 687 31.40 -9.09 -2.83
N GLY A 688 32.67 -8.93 -3.22
CA GLY A 688 33.47 -7.73 -2.98
C GLY A 688 34.92 -8.08 -2.69
N ASN A 689 35.86 -7.38 -3.31
CA ASN A 689 37.31 -7.71 -3.25
C ASN A 689 37.90 -7.67 -1.82
N GLU A 690 37.23 -6.97 -0.91
CA GLU A 690 37.56 -6.85 0.52
C GLU A 690 37.08 -8.04 1.37
N ARG A 691 36.22 -8.92 0.85
CA ARG A 691 35.62 -10.06 1.58
C ARG A 691 36.42 -11.36 1.42
N LYS A 692 37.73 -11.27 1.63
CA LYS A 692 38.61 -12.43 1.56
C LYS A 692 38.77 -13.09 2.93
N ASP A 693 38.66 -14.41 2.99
CA ASP A 693 38.82 -15.23 4.21
C ASP A 693 37.82 -14.87 5.33
N GLU A 694 36.55 -14.66 4.95
CA GLU A 694 35.45 -14.37 5.86
C GLU A 694 34.79 -15.66 6.37
N TRP A 695 34.24 -15.65 7.59
CA TRP A 695 33.39 -16.73 8.08
C TRP A 695 32.10 -16.78 7.27
N ALA A 696 31.94 -17.82 6.45
CA ALA A 696 30.76 -18.09 5.67
C ALA A 696 29.97 -19.26 6.26
N VAL A 697 28.65 -19.23 6.08
CA VAL A 697 27.79 -20.38 6.34
C VAL A 697 27.91 -21.34 5.16
N THR A 698 28.27 -22.58 5.42
CA THR A 698 28.33 -23.64 4.42
C THR A 698 27.30 -24.72 4.67
N ASP A 699 26.87 -25.33 3.59
CA ASP A 699 25.91 -26.41 3.57
C ASP A 699 26.61 -27.78 3.75
N SER A 700 25.85 -28.85 3.60
CA SER A 700 26.31 -30.24 3.76
C SER A 700 27.31 -30.69 2.70
N THR A 701 27.42 -29.97 1.58
CA THR A 701 28.44 -30.22 0.54
C THR A 701 29.67 -29.31 0.69
N ASP A 702 29.70 -28.48 1.74
CA ASP A 702 30.73 -27.47 2.02
C ASP A 702 30.74 -26.29 1.02
N ASP A 703 29.65 -26.13 0.28
CA ASP A 703 29.40 -24.96 -0.56
C ASP A 703 28.82 -23.83 0.28
N VAL A 704 29.00 -22.57 -0.16
CA VAL A 704 28.42 -21.42 0.53
C VAL A 704 26.90 -21.55 0.49
N ALA A 705 26.26 -21.52 1.66
CA ALA A 705 24.83 -21.73 1.81
C ALA A 705 24.02 -20.44 1.63
N VAL A 706 24.67 -19.29 1.61
CA VAL A 706 24.04 -17.96 1.56
C VAL A 706 24.62 -17.07 0.46
N ASP A 707 23.84 -16.13 -0.07
CA ASP A 707 24.28 -15.13 -1.04
C ASP A 707 25.08 -13.99 -0.38
N CYS A 708 25.43 -12.96 -1.17
CA CYS A 708 26.24 -11.84 -0.72
C CYS A 708 25.53 -10.96 0.32
N GLU A 709 24.20 -11.03 0.37
CA GLU A 709 23.29 -10.33 1.27
C GLU A 709 22.94 -11.17 2.51
N GLY A 710 23.39 -12.43 2.56
CA GLY A 710 23.19 -13.35 3.68
C GLY A 710 21.87 -14.12 3.62
N GLN A 711 21.18 -14.15 2.48
CA GLN A 711 19.98 -14.98 2.25
C GLN A 711 20.39 -16.40 1.87
N PHE A 712 19.67 -17.42 2.35
CA PHE A 712 19.98 -18.80 1.97
C PHE A 712 19.72 -19.05 0.49
N ILE A 713 20.67 -19.74 -0.14
CA ILE A 713 20.58 -20.13 -1.54
C ILE A 713 19.65 -21.35 -1.63
N SER A 714 18.70 -21.31 -2.57
CA SER A 714 17.60 -22.27 -2.68
C SER A 714 18.01 -23.73 -2.90
N TYR A 715 19.22 -23.97 -3.38
CA TYR A 715 19.78 -25.32 -3.56
C TYR A 715 20.75 -25.74 -2.45
N SER A 716 20.97 -24.90 -1.43
CA SER A 716 21.78 -25.28 -0.28
C SER A 716 21.10 -26.36 0.54
N LYS A 717 21.89 -27.21 1.19
CA LYS A 717 21.40 -28.40 1.91
C LYS A 717 21.97 -28.50 3.32
N SER A 718 21.14 -28.42 4.35
CA SER A 718 21.56 -28.59 5.73
C SER A 718 22.08 -30.00 6.00
N PHE A 719 22.91 -30.13 7.04
CA PHE A 719 23.56 -31.40 7.41
C PHE A 719 22.60 -32.51 7.85
N TRP A 720 21.33 -32.19 8.08
CA TRP A 720 20.31 -33.16 8.51
C TRP A 720 19.25 -33.44 7.44
N SER A 721 19.26 -32.70 6.33
CA SER A 721 18.36 -32.95 5.21
C SER A 721 18.97 -33.89 4.17
N ASN A 722 18.13 -34.59 3.42
CA ASN A 722 18.52 -35.36 2.24
C ASN A 722 18.23 -34.61 0.91
N VAL A 723 17.46 -33.53 0.96
CA VAL A 723 17.06 -32.67 -0.16
C VAL A 723 17.59 -31.24 0.05
N ALA A 724 17.60 -30.41 -0.99
CA ALA A 724 17.86 -28.99 -0.82
C ALA A 724 16.80 -28.38 0.11
N ASP A 725 17.25 -27.69 1.15
CA ASP A 725 16.42 -27.09 2.19
C ASP A 725 16.89 -25.67 2.54
N GLY A 726 17.66 -25.04 1.64
CA GLY A 726 18.15 -23.67 1.72
C GLY A 726 17.04 -22.65 1.78
#